data_AF-A0A6A7GDY8-F1
#
_entry.id   AF-A0A6A7GDY8-F1
#
_cell.length_a   1.000
_cell.length_b   1.000
_cell.length_c   1.000
_cell.angle_alpha   90.00
_cell.angle_beta   90.00
_cell.angle_gamma   90.00
#
_symmetry.space_group_name_H-M   'P 1'
#
loop_
_entity.id
_entity.type
_entity.pdbx_description
1 polymer ?
#
loop_
_entity_poly.entity_id
_entity_poly.type
_entity_poly.pdbx_seq_one_letter_code
_entity_poly.pdbx_strand_id
1 'polypeptide(L)'
;KGCKIHKRLPSGGVLMFMTGRQEIERMCSKLRARFHDVGMLSSSSSQKPSRMKLPLAEDLDRNVTADVSDGEFNMEDSDSDDDDDDTSRWSSCGRVRVLPLYSLLPTELQLRVFQSVPDDVRLFVVATNVAETSITIPGIKYVLDSGKAKRKVFDEVTGMSSFVVEWISKSSADQRSGRSGRTGPGHCYRLYSPAVFDRYFQQFSTPEILAVPIEETVLQMKSMDIQNVETFPFPTPPDSQSVKSALQLLEKIGAVSSSRTDYKITSLGRTLAVFPVSVRFSKMLVVSHQGNCLPFIIAIVASLSVNQLQLEHFDANFSESKSSSASVSSEKSQKKKIDSKIRKKNVTTQALKKAKNRFANFESDFLSNLRIVGAFEFAHSKGQSLSFCYDNFLRSKQMFEIEEMRKQLISIVLRIRSNENLKEKQNLEDLLSRPLSPPSKQQSRLIRQIITSGFIDHVAYRWPKRQRIDEDDTINHQKLAGAYQCSQIDDPVYIHPSSNLFPSKHQPSFLVYHQLHRSEQSLKPYMRGICAILPEWLLKLAPNQCKVSKPLRSPPPRFSSQDDQLFCYVSITFGPQQWDLPLQKVAFPESSDRIRWFARLLLQGEIMTQLKEFSEFYTTNPSVLTPDIDVSKSRFVDLSLFTGSRVADALLRALQKRCISSKLQLQTIWSATPKYLLPELLLWVSSWKQPQFRSMWPPTE
;
A
#
# COMPACT_ATOMS: atom_id res chain seq x y z
N LYS A 1 2.05 3.62 -41.97
CA LYS A 1 1.60 2.28 -42.43
C LYS A 1 0.07 2.12 -42.42
N GLY A 2 -0.66 2.44 -41.34
CA GLY A 2 -2.14 2.32 -41.30
C GLY A 2 -2.89 2.98 -42.46
N CYS A 3 -2.50 4.19 -42.85
CA CYS A 3 -3.09 4.84 -44.04
C CYS A 3 -2.78 4.12 -45.36
N LYS A 4 -1.57 3.56 -45.50
CA LYS A 4 -1.19 2.77 -46.70
C LYS A 4 -2.04 1.48 -46.78
N ILE A 5 -2.26 0.81 -45.64
CA ILE A 5 -3.15 -0.36 -45.54
C ILE A 5 -4.58 -0.02 -45.96
N HIS A 6 -5.14 1.07 -45.42
CA HIS A 6 -6.50 1.50 -45.75
C HIS A 6 -6.70 1.82 -47.23
N LYS A 7 -5.70 2.46 -47.85
CA LYS A 7 -5.75 2.88 -49.25
C LYS A 7 -5.47 1.78 -50.27
N ARG A 8 -4.48 0.91 -49.99
CA ARG A 8 -3.91 -0.02 -50.99
C ARG A 8 -4.33 -1.47 -50.81
N LEU A 9 -4.71 -1.89 -49.60
CA LEU A 9 -4.94 -3.31 -49.31
C LEU A 9 -6.44 -3.67 -49.25
N PRO A 10 -6.80 -4.94 -49.53
CA PRO A 10 -8.17 -5.44 -49.45
C PRO A 10 -8.85 -5.19 -48.10
N SER A 11 -10.18 -5.28 -48.07
CA SER A 11 -10.95 -5.14 -46.83
C SER A 11 -10.50 -6.12 -45.74
N GLY A 12 -10.56 -5.66 -44.49
CA GLY A 12 -10.10 -6.40 -43.32
C GLY A 12 -9.79 -5.45 -42.16
N GLY A 13 -10.07 -5.89 -40.94
CA GLY A 13 -9.81 -5.12 -39.73
C GLY A 13 -8.32 -4.92 -39.51
N VAL A 14 -7.98 -3.74 -38.98
CA VAL A 14 -6.60 -3.33 -38.65
C VAL A 14 -6.46 -3.23 -37.13
N LEU A 15 -5.54 -4.00 -36.56
CA LEU A 15 -5.17 -3.95 -35.14
C LEU A 15 -3.81 -3.26 -34.99
N MET A 16 -3.74 -2.23 -34.15
CA MET A 16 -2.52 -1.45 -33.91
C MET A 16 -2.09 -1.58 -32.45
N PHE A 17 -0.89 -2.11 -32.20
CA PHE A 17 -0.33 -2.20 -30.85
C PHE A 17 0.41 -0.92 -30.47
N MET A 18 0.03 -0.33 -29.34
CA MET A 18 0.70 0.83 -28.73
C MET A 18 0.94 0.59 -27.23
N THR A 19 1.82 1.38 -26.62
CA THR A 19 2.34 1.05 -25.29
C THR A 19 1.41 1.49 -24.16
N GLY A 20 0.65 2.56 -24.37
CA GLY A 20 -0.17 3.15 -23.32
C GLY A 20 -1.35 3.98 -23.81
N ARG A 21 -2.23 4.31 -22.86
CA ARG A 21 -3.50 5.01 -23.12
C ARG A 21 -3.35 6.33 -23.86
N GLN A 22 -2.41 7.19 -23.45
CA GLN A 22 -2.25 8.53 -24.05
C GLN A 22 -1.88 8.42 -25.54
N GLU A 23 -1.04 7.45 -25.88
CA GLU A 23 -0.68 7.16 -27.27
C GLU A 23 -1.88 6.65 -28.07
N ILE A 24 -2.64 5.72 -27.48
CA ILE A 24 -3.87 5.16 -28.09
C ILE A 24 -4.86 6.28 -28.39
N GLU A 25 -5.18 7.13 -27.41
CA GLU A 25 -6.16 8.21 -27.58
C GLU A 25 -5.69 9.25 -28.62
N ARG A 26 -4.40 9.59 -28.61
CA ARG A 26 -3.79 10.46 -29.62
C ARG A 26 -3.87 9.84 -31.01
N MET A 27 -3.60 8.55 -31.14
CA MET A 27 -3.65 7.83 -32.41
C MET A 27 -5.08 7.71 -32.92
N CYS A 28 -6.04 7.35 -32.06
CA CYS A 28 -7.46 7.34 -32.42
C CYS A 28 -7.90 8.72 -32.91
N SER A 29 -7.54 9.79 -32.20
CA SER A 29 -7.86 11.17 -32.61
C SER A 29 -7.28 11.52 -33.97
N LYS A 30 -6.02 11.14 -34.24
CA LYS A 30 -5.37 11.34 -35.54
C LYS A 30 -6.07 10.56 -36.67
N LEU A 31 -6.44 9.31 -36.44
CA LEU A 31 -7.16 8.50 -37.44
C LEU A 31 -8.54 9.08 -37.74
N ARG A 32 -9.28 9.51 -36.70
CA ARG A 32 -10.60 10.15 -36.86
C ARG A 32 -10.56 11.51 -37.56
N ALA A 33 -9.49 12.27 -37.37
CA ALA A 33 -9.30 13.53 -38.08
C ALA A 33 -8.93 13.32 -39.55
N ARG A 34 -8.31 12.17 -39.86
CA ARG A 34 -7.75 11.88 -41.18
C ARG A 34 -8.73 11.20 -42.13
N PHE A 35 -9.63 10.39 -41.59
CA PHE A 35 -10.61 9.61 -42.34
C PHE A 35 -12.03 9.99 -41.91
N HIS A 36 -13.01 9.77 -42.78
CA HIS A 36 -14.42 9.91 -42.41
C HIS A 36 -14.82 8.77 -41.46
N ASP A 37 -14.64 9.01 -40.15
CA ASP A 37 -15.11 8.11 -39.10
C ASP A 37 -16.64 8.13 -39.10
N VAL A 38 -17.27 6.96 -39.29
CA VAL A 38 -18.74 6.85 -39.28
C VAL A 38 -19.32 7.14 -37.89
N GLY A 39 -18.45 7.27 -36.88
CA GLY A 39 -18.85 7.55 -35.52
C GLY A 39 -19.78 6.44 -35.00
N MET A 40 -20.64 6.80 -34.05
CA MET A 40 -21.70 5.89 -33.62
C MET A 40 -22.82 5.88 -34.67
N LEU A 41 -22.90 4.82 -35.48
CA LEU A 41 -24.19 4.43 -36.06
C LEU A 41 -25.13 4.16 -34.87
N SER A 42 -26.15 5.01 -34.71
CA SER A 42 -27.32 4.69 -33.90
C SER A 42 -27.93 3.43 -34.49
N SER A 43 -27.83 2.31 -33.77
CA SER A 43 -28.53 1.09 -34.13
C SER A 43 -30.03 1.33 -34.01
N SER A 44 -30.67 1.77 -35.09
CA SER A 44 -32.09 1.56 -35.32
C SER A 44 -32.30 0.08 -35.67
N SER A 45 -32.21 -0.77 -34.66
CA SER A 45 -32.88 -2.08 -34.60
C SER A 45 -32.68 -2.65 -33.21
N SER A 46 -33.77 -2.66 -32.47
CA SER A 46 -33.92 -3.27 -31.17
C SER A 46 -33.75 -4.79 -31.28
N GLN A 47 -32.52 -5.28 -31.19
CA GLN A 47 -32.27 -6.67 -30.77
C GLN A 47 -31.56 -6.65 -29.44
N LYS A 48 -32.28 -7.12 -28.40
CA LYS A 48 -31.75 -7.34 -27.06
C LYS A 48 -30.48 -8.21 -27.17
N PRO A 49 -29.34 -7.82 -26.58
CA PRO A 49 -28.20 -8.72 -26.50
C PRO A 49 -28.59 -9.87 -25.57
N SER A 50 -28.70 -11.07 -26.13
CA SER A 50 -28.73 -12.29 -25.33
C SER A 50 -27.43 -12.38 -24.54
N ARG A 51 -27.57 -12.83 -23.29
CA ARG A 51 -26.49 -12.98 -22.30
C ARG A 51 -25.41 -13.94 -22.84
N MET A 52 -24.45 -13.44 -23.61
CA MET A 52 -23.24 -14.18 -23.97
C MET A 52 -22.41 -14.36 -22.70
N LYS A 53 -22.34 -15.60 -22.22
CA LYS A 53 -21.31 -16.03 -21.25
C LYS A 53 -19.98 -16.05 -21.99
N LEU A 54 -18.94 -15.44 -21.41
CA LEU A 54 -17.57 -15.74 -21.81
C LEU A 54 -17.31 -17.24 -21.58
N PRO A 55 -16.76 -17.99 -22.54
CA PRO A 55 -16.26 -19.33 -22.26
C PRO A 55 -15.02 -19.19 -21.35
N LEU A 56 -15.07 -19.79 -20.16
CA LEU A 56 -13.85 -20.18 -19.45
C LEU A 56 -13.19 -21.27 -20.29
N ALA A 57 -11.92 -21.08 -20.64
CA ALA A 57 -11.11 -22.12 -21.24
C ALA A 57 -10.39 -22.88 -20.11
N GLU A 58 -10.88 -24.08 -19.81
CA GLU A 58 -10.11 -25.16 -19.19
C GLU A 58 -9.41 -25.95 -20.31
N ASP A 59 -8.14 -26.26 -20.07
CA ASP A 59 -7.28 -27.33 -20.59
C ASP A 59 -7.42 -27.81 -22.04
N LEU A 60 -6.30 -27.81 -22.77
CA LEU A 60 -5.84 -28.93 -23.60
C LEU A 60 -4.41 -28.68 -24.11
N ASP A 61 -3.44 -29.30 -23.43
CA ASP A 61 -2.16 -29.70 -23.99
C ASP A 61 -2.40 -30.67 -25.17
N ARG A 62 -1.95 -30.31 -26.38
CA ARG A 62 -1.53 -31.28 -27.40
C ARG A 62 -0.42 -30.70 -28.29
N ASN A 63 0.75 -31.34 -28.18
CA ASN A 63 1.87 -31.24 -29.11
C ASN A 63 1.41 -31.46 -30.56
N VAL A 64 1.71 -30.50 -31.44
CA VAL A 64 1.89 -30.76 -32.87
C VAL A 64 3.09 -29.93 -33.33
N THR A 65 4.22 -30.62 -33.54
CA THR A 65 5.33 -30.16 -34.36
C THR A 65 4.85 -30.03 -35.80
N ALA A 66 4.96 -28.84 -36.39
CA ALA A 66 4.74 -28.64 -37.83
C ALA A 66 5.92 -27.85 -38.39
N ASP A 67 6.63 -28.50 -39.30
CA ASP A 67 7.80 -27.98 -40.03
C ASP A 67 7.46 -26.69 -40.78
N VAL A 68 8.38 -25.72 -40.67
CA VAL A 68 8.34 -24.46 -41.41
C VAL A 68 9.10 -24.68 -42.72
N SER A 69 8.37 -24.70 -43.83
CA SER A 69 8.95 -24.65 -45.18
C SER A 69 9.23 -23.19 -45.55
N ASP A 70 10.51 -22.83 -45.58
CA ASP A 70 10.98 -21.55 -46.11
C ASP A 70 10.81 -21.50 -47.64
N GLY A 71 9.82 -20.72 -48.08
CA GLY A 71 9.67 -20.32 -49.48
C GLY A 71 10.15 -18.88 -49.65
N GLU A 72 11.39 -18.70 -50.11
CA GLU A 72 11.90 -17.41 -50.57
C GLU A 72 11.14 -16.97 -51.83
N PHE A 73 10.34 -15.91 -51.71
CA PHE A 73 9.91 -15.11 -52.85
C PHE A 73 10.57 -13.74 -52.76
N ASN A 74 11.62 -13.56 -53.58
CA ASN A 74 12.21 -12.25 -53.84
C ASN A 74 11.21 -11.38 -54.62
N MET A 75 10.73 -10.32 -54.00
CA MET A 75 10.20 -9.15 -54.70
C MET A 75 11.22 -8.03 -54.53
N GLU A 76 11.80 -7.61 -55.64
CA GLU A 76 12.70 -6.47 -55.74
C GLU A 76 11.97 -5.20 -55.28
N ASP A 77 12.39 -4.62 -54.15
CA ASP A 77 11.93 -3.32 -53.69
C ASP A 77 12.57 -2.21 -54.56
N SER A 78 11.80 -1.61 -55.47
CA SER A 78 12.15 -0.31 -56.04
C SER A 78 11.70 0.79 -55.06
N ASP A 79 12.61 1.25 -54.22
CA ASP A 79 12.43 2.44 -53.40
C ASP A 79 12.44 3.68 -54.31
N SER A 80 11.25 4.11 -54.73
CA SER A 80 11.03 5.48 -55.22
C SER A 80 10.26 6.25 -54.15
N ASP A 81 11.00 7.06 -53.41
CA ASP A 81 10.50 8.10 -52.51
C ASP A 81 9.83 9.21 -53.33
N ASP A 82 8.56 9.03 -53.71
CA ASP A 82 7.71 10.13 -54.17
C ASP A 82 6.94 10.71 -52.96
N ASP A 83 7.57 11.69 -52.33
CA ASP A 83 6.96 12.69 -51.45
C ASP A 83 6.11 13.68 -52.28
N ASP A 84 5.06 13.18 -52.94
CA ASP A 84 4.06 14.05 -53.57
C ASP A 84 2.99 14.49 -52.55
N ASP A 85 3.07 15.78 -52.22
CA ASP A 85 2.13 16.61 -51.47
C ASP A 85 0.77 16.73 -52.19
N ASP A 86 0.06 15.61 -52.34
CA ASP A 86 -1.24 15.57 -52.99
C ASP A 86 -2.37 15.51 -51.95
N THR A 87 -2.56 16.63 -51.24
CA THR A 87 -3.66 16.87 -50.28
C THR A 87 -5.06 16.79 -50.92
N SER A 88 -5.14 16.84 -52.26
CA SER A 88 -6.38 16.95 -53.02
C SER A 88 -7.07 15.60 -53.33
N ARG A 89 -6.32 14.48 -53.29
CA ARG A 89 -6.82 13.11 -53.55
C ARG A 89 -7.38 12.38 -52.33
N TRP A 90 -7.50 13.04 -51.18
CA TRP A 90 -7.92 12.37 -49.92
C TRP A 90 -9.44 12.18 -49.79
N SER A 91 -10.22 12.65 -50.75
CA SER A 91 -11.68 12.75 -50.70
C SER A 91 -12.45 11.45 -51.02
N SER A 92 -11.79 10.40 -51.52
CA SER A 92 -12.44 9.11 -51.88
C SER A 92 -12.09 7.94 -50.94
N CYS A 93 -11.42 8.20 -49.82
CA CYS A 93 -10.95 7.15 -48.94
C CYS A 93 -12.11 6.60 -48.09
N GLY A 94 -12.42 5.31 -48.25
CA GLY A 94 -13.59 4.63 -47.66
C GLY A 94 -13.77 4.85 -46.16
N ARG A 95 -15.00 4.62 -45.69
CA ARG A 95 -15.42 4.86 -44.31
C ARG A 95 -14.62 4.00 -43.32
N VAL A 96 -14.32 4.55 -42.14
CA VAL A 96 -13.61 3.82 -41.07
C VAL A 96 -14.37 3.87 -39.75
N ARG A 97 -14.09 2.90 -38.88
CA ARG A 97 -14.54 2.91 -37.49
C ARG A 97 -13.34 2.72 -36.57
N VAL A 98 -13.04 3.72 -35.75
CA VAL A 98 -11.82 3.74 -34.92
C VAL A 98 -12.15 3.55 -33.44
N LEU A 99 -11.72 2.42 -32.87
CA LEU A 99 -11.98 2.03 -31.48
C LEU A 99 -10.68 1.89 -30.65
N PRO A 100 -10.59 2.52 -29.46
CA PRO A 100 -9.52 2.26 -28.52
C PRO A 100 -9.78 0.97 -27.72
N LEU A 101 -8.72 0.26 -27.33
CA LEU A 101 -8.82 -0.92 -26.47
C LEU A 101 -7.67 -0.98 -25.43
N TYR A 102 -8.01 -0.84 -24.16
CA TYR A 102 -7.07 -0.96 -23.05
C TYR A 102 -7.81 -1.39 -21.78
N SER A 103 -7.09 -1.96 -20.81
CA SER A 103 -7.67 -2.62 -19.62
C SER A 103 -8.60 -1.72 -18.80
N LEU A 104 -8.22 -0.44 -18.65
CA LEU A 104 -8.98 0.57 -17.90
C LEU A 104 -10.21 1.14 -18.65
N LEU A 105 -10.45 0.73 -19.89
CA LEU A 105 -11.59 1.20 -20.67
C LEU A 105 -12.90 0.59 -20.11
N PRO A 106 -14.01 1.35 -19.98
CA PRO A 106 -15.29 0.77 -19.54
C PRO A 106 -15.75 -0.44 -20.37
N THR A 107 -16.32 -1.46 -19.72
CA THR A 107 -16.73 -2.72 -20.35
C THR A 107 -17.64 -2.51 -21.57
N GLU A 108 -18.60 -1.58 -21.48
CA GLU A 108 -19.51 -1.25 -22.58
C GLU A 108 -18.76 -0.85 -23.86
N LEU A 109 -17.61 -0.18 -23.71
CA LEU A 109 -16.79 0.28 -24.83
C LEU A 109 -15.82 -0.79 -25.29
N GLN A 110 -15.29 -1.60 -24.37
CA GLN A 110 -14.48 -2.77 -24.73
C GLN A 110 -15.30 -3.73 -25.60
N LEU A 111 -16.56 -3.98 -25.26
CA LEU A 111 -17.43 -4.89 -26.01
C LEU A 111 -17.72 -4.43 -27.45
N ARG A 112 -17.55 -3.14 -27.75
CA ARG A 112 -17.80 -2.60 -29.10
C ARG A 112 -16.79 -3.08 -30.14
N VAL A 113 -15.62 -3.56 -29.71
CA VAL A 113 -14.62 -4.11 -30.64
C VAL A 113 -15.07 -5.44 -31.26
N PHE A 114 -16.02 -6.14 -30.64
CA PHE A 114 -16.56 -7.41 -31.14
C PHE A 114 -17.78 -7.24 -32.04
N GLN A 115 -18.38 -6.06 -32.07
CA GLN A 115 -19.52 -5.79 -32.95
C GLN A 115 -19.04 -5.77 -34.41
N SER A 116 -19.80 -6.43 -35.28
CA SER A 116 -19.54 -6.39 -36.72
C SER A 116 -19.61 -4.95 -37.24
N VAL A 117 -18.77 -4.66 -38.22
CA VAL A 117 -18.80 -3.42 -38.99
C VAL A 117 -19.47 -3.69 -40.34
N PRO A 118 -20.22 -2.75 -40.91
CA PRO A 118 -20.73 -2.87 -42.28
C PRO A 118 -19.58 -3.09 -43.28
N ASP A 119 -19.87 -3.78 -44.39
CA ASP A 119 -18.84 -4.21 -45.37
C ASP A 119 -18.06 -3.06 -46.00
N ASP A 120 -18.65 -1.86 -46.04
CA ASP A 120 -18.04 -0.65 -46.59
C ASP A 120 -17.24 0.16 -45.55
N VAL A 121 -17.22 -0.28 -44.28
CA VAL A 121 -16.54 0.39 -43.17
C VAL A 121 -15.38 -0.47 -42.66
N ARG A 122 -14.15 0.06 -42.73
CA ARG A 122 -12.99 -0.64 -42.18
C ARG A 122 -12.85 -0.42 -40.68
N LEU A 123 -12.70 -1.50 -39.91
CA LEU A 123 -12.43 -1.44 -38.48
C LEU A 123 -10.94 -1.14 -38.19
N PHE A 124 -10.68 -0.12 -37.38
CA PHE A 124 -9.39 0.16 -36.77
C PHE A 124 -9.50 -0.01 -35.25
N VAL A 125 -8.74 -0.93 -34.70
CA VAL A 125 -8.60 -1.10 -33.24
C VAL A 125 -7.20 -0.68 -32.83
N VAL A 126 -7.09 0.30 -31.93
CA VAL A 126 -5.81 0.73 -31.37
C VAL A 126 -5.73 0.24 -29.93
N ALA A 127 -4.83 -0.70 -29.66
CA ALA A 127 -4.82 -1.51 -28.45
C ALA A 127 -3.48 -1.54 -27.72
N THR A 128 -3.55 -1.82 -26.42
CA THR A 128 -2.38 -2.29 -25.62
C THR A 128 -2.24 -3.82 -25.72
N ASN A 129 -1.37 -4.42 -24.92
CA ASN A 129 -1.17 -5.86 -24.78
C ASN A 129 -2.45 -6.63 -24.40
N VAL A 130 -3.55 -5.96 -24.02
CA VAL A 130 -4.85 -6.61 -23.83
C VAL A 130 -5.33 -7.37 -25.08
N ALA A 131 -4.99 -6.89 -26.27
CA ALA A 131 -5.30 -7.59 -27.52
C ALA A 131 -4.31 -8.73 -27.85
N GLU A 132 -3.16 -8.79 -27.19
CA GLU A 132 -2.10 -9.78 -27.42
C GLU A 132 -2.46 -11.15 -26.85
N THR A 133 -3.15 -11.22 -25.71
CA THR A 133 -3.51 -12.49 -25.06
C THR A 133 -5.01 -12.54 -24.77
N SER A 134 -5.51 -11.61 -23.96
CA SER A 134 -6.81 -11.67 -23.28
C SER A 134 -8.04 -11.57 -24.17
N ILE A 135 -7.92 -11.02 -25.39
CA ILE A 135 -9.06 -10.74 -26.26
C ILE A 135 -8.83 -11.23 -27.69
N THR A 136 -9.88 -11.79 -28.28
CA THR A 136 -9.91 -12.28 -29.66
C THR A 136 -10.88 -11.48 -30.51
N ILE A 137 -10.37 -10.52 -31.28
CA ILE A 137 -11.21 -9.66 -32.12
C ILE A 137 -11.44 -10.37 -33.47
N PRO A 138 -12.70 -10.68 -33.84
CA PRO A 138 -12.99 -11.29 -35.13
C PRO A 138 -12.75 -10.30 -36.28
N GLY A 139 -12.38 -10.82 -37.46
CA GLY A 139 -12.24 -10.01 -38.68
C GLY A 139 -10.98 -9.14 -38.75
N ILE A 140 -10.03 -9.31 -37.84
CA ILE A 140 -8.69 -8.69 -37.96
C ILE A 140 -7.88 -9.43 -39.00
N LYS A 141 -7.43 -8.71 -40.03
CA LYS A 141 -6.58 -9.23 -41.12
C LYS A 141 -5.20 -8.59 -41.13
N TYR A 142 -5.09 -7.37 -40.60
CA TYR A 142 -3.84 -6.61 -40.60
C TYR A 142 -3.43 -6.26 -39.16
N VAL A 143 -2.20 -6.59 -38.78
CA VAL A 143 -1.60 -6.18 -37.51
C VAL A 143 -0.51 -5.15 -37.78
N LEU A 144 -0.50 -4.06 -37.02
CA LEU A 144 0.58 -3.09 -36.94
C LEU A 144 1.22 -3.20 -35.57
N ASP A 145 2.46 -3.69 -35.51
CA ASP A 145 3.17 -3.88 -34.25
C ASP A 145 4.25 -2.81 -34.05
N SER A 146 4.13 -2.07 -32.94
CA SER A 146 5.14 -1.08 -32.52
C SER A 146 6.41 -1.71 -31.96
N GLY A 147 6.37 -2.99 -31.58
CA GLY A 147 7.51 -3.71 -31.00
C GLY A 147 7.82 -3.32 -29.55
N LYS A 148 7.06 -2.41 -28.95
CA LYS A 148 7.27 -1.96 -27.58
C LYS A 148 6.07 -2.26 -26.69
N ALA A 149 6.32 -2.42 -25.40
CA ALA A 149 5.30 -2.54 -24.37
C ALA A 149 5.71 -1.76 -23.12
N LYS A 150 4.71 -1.20 -22.42
CA LYS A 150 4.91 -0.61 -21.10
C LYS A 150 4.79 -1.72 -20.05
N ARG A 151 5.85 -1.95 -19.29
CA ARG A 151 5.89 -2.93 -18.18
C ARG A 151 6.11 -2.20 -16.85
N LYS A 152 5.60 -2.80 -15.77
CA LYS A 152 5.89 -2.35 -14.40
C LYS A 152 7.15 -3.06 -13.96
N VAL A 153 8.19 -2.32 -13.61
CA VAL A 153 9.45 -2.83 -13.08
C VAL A 153 9.51 -2.46 -11.61
N PHE A 154 9.82 -3.45 -10.77
CA PHE A 154 10.07 -3.25 -9.34
C PHE A 154 11.57 -3.30 -9.10
N ASP A 155 12.09 -2.30 -8.42
CA ASP A 155 13.48 -2.27 -7.96
C ASP A 155 13.52 -2.75 -6.50
N GLU A 156 14.15 -3.90 -6.26
CA GLU A 156 14.21 -4.53 -4.94
C GLU A 156 15.02 -3.73 -3.93
N VAL A 157 16.04 -3.00 -4.38
CA VAL A 157 16.92 -2.23 -3.48
C VAL A 157 16.16 -1.03 -2.94
N THR A 158 15.44 -0.33 -3.81
CA THR A 158 14.72 0.89 -3.42
C THR A 158 13.27 0.62 -3.01
N GLY A 159 12.70 -0.54 -3.34
CA GLY A 159 11.28 -0.82 -3.17
C GLY A 159 10.38 0.01 -4.09
N MET A 160 10.94 0.64 -5.12
CA MET A 160 10.21 1.52 -6.03
C MET A 160 9.62 0.76 -7.21
N SER A 161 8.37 1.09 -7.54
CA SER A 161 7.76 0.66 -8.80
C SER A 161 7.84 1.76 -9.86
N SER A 162 8.34 1.41 -11.04
CA SER A 162 8.36 2.29 -12.20
C SER A 162 7.64 1.65 -13.38
N PHE A 163 7.10 2.45 -14.28
CA PHE A 163 6.61 1.95 -15.57
C PHE A 163 7.64 2.32 -16.61
N VAL A 164 8.19 1.33 -17.33
CA VAL A 164 9.20 1.53 -18.36
C VAL A 164 8.67 0.98 -19.68
N VAL A 165 8.89 1.73 -20.77
CA VAL A 165 8.63 1.26 -22.13
C VAL A 165 9.86 0.52 -22.67
N GLU A 166 9.71 -0.77 -22.91
CA GLU A 166 10.80 -1.65 -23.38
C GLU A 166 10.40 -2.39 -24.66
N TRP A 167 11.39 -3.00 -25.32
CA TRP A 167 11.15 -3.93 -26.41
C TRP A 167 10.39 -5.17 -25.90
N ILE A 168 9.46 -5.66 -26.71
CA ILE A 168 8.78 -6.93 -26.43
C ILE A 168 9.72 -8.11 -26.70
N SER A 169 9.34 -9.31 -26.22
CA SER A 169 10.06 -10.52 -26.61
C SER A 169 9.70 -10.94 -28.04
N LYS A 170 10.56 -11.75 -28.66
CA LYS A 170 10.27 -12.40 -29.95
C LYS A 170 8.96 -13.19 -29.87
N SER A 171 8.78 -13.96 -28.78
CA SER A 171 7.54 -14.69 -28.52
C SER A 171 6.28 -13.79 -28.48
N SER A 172 6.37 -12.60 -27.86
CA SER A 172 5.27 -11.62 -27.84
C SER A 172 5.00 -11.04 -29.23
N ALA A 173 6.05 -10.71 -29.98
CA ALA A 173 5.91 -10.23 -31.36
C ALA A 173 5.22 -11.27 -32.26
N ASP A 174 5.56 -12.55 -32.08
CA ASP A 174 4.97 -13.66 -32.82
C ASP A 174 3.50 -13.87 -32.42
N GLN A 175 3.18 -13.81 -31.13
CA GLN A 175 1.78 -13.83 -30.65
C GLN A 175 0.95 -12.67 -31.19
N ARG A 176 1.53 -11.47 -31.29
CA ARG A 176 0.88 -10.30 -31.91
C ARG A 176 0.62 -10.52 -33.39
N SER A 177 1.59 -11.05 -34.15
CA SER A 177 1.39 -11.40 -35.56
C SER A 177 0.33 -12.48 -35.73
N GLY A 178 0.23 -13.44 -34.80
CA GLY A 178 -0.82 -14.46 -34.80
C GLY A 178 -2.24 -13.89 -34.70
N ARG A 179 -2.41 -12.63 -34.26
CA ARG A 179 -3.73 -11.98 -34.16
C ARG A 179 -4.35 -11.64 -35.51
N SER A 180 -3.57 -11.53 -36.60
CA SER A 180 -4.09 -11.37 -37.96
C SER A 180 -4.49 -12.68 -38.66
N GLY A 181 -4.03 -13.84 -38.16
CA GLY A 181 -4.15 -15.13 -38.84
C GLY A 181 -5.29 -16.03 -38.36
N ARG A 182 -6.28 -15.50 -37.63
CA ARG A 182 -7.27 -16.34 -36.93
C ARG A 182 -8.37 -16.91 -37.82
N THR A 183 -8.96 -16.07 -38.67
CA THR A 183 -10.11 -16.44 -39.50
C THR A 183 -9.74 -16.54 -40.99
N GLY A 184 -8.45 -16.47 -41.29
CA GLY A 184 -7.93 -16.47 -42.66
C GLY A 184 -6.51 -15.91 -42.72
N PRO A 185 -5.93 -15.84 -43.92
CA PRO A 185 -4.58 -15.29 -44.12
C PRO A 185 -4.58 -13.80 -43.78
N GLY A 186 -3.57 -13.38 -43.02
CA GLY A 186 -3.41 -12.01 -42.57
C GLY A 186 -1.97 -11.56 -42.64
N HIS A 187 -1.76 -10.24 -42.57
CA HIS A 187 -0.44 -9.62 -42.66
C HIS A 187 -0.10 -8.87 -41.37
N CYS A 188 1.09 -9.14 -40.85
CA CYS A 188 1.67 -8.36 -39.76
C CYS A 188 2.76 -7.43 -40.30
N TYR A 189 2.62 -6.14 -40.02
CA TYR A 189 3.66 -5.15 -40.32
C TYR A 189 4.33 -4.74 -39.01
N ARG A 190 5.58 -5.17 -38.86
CA ARG A 190 6.46 -4.79 -37.75
C ARG A 190 7.09 -3.43 -38.06
N LEU A 191 7.05 -2.50 -37.11
CA LEU A 191 7.63 -1.16 -37.25
C LEU A 191 9.11 -1.08 -36.85
N TYR A 192 9.80 -2.21 -36.88
CA TYR A 192 11.20 -2.40 -36.52
C TYR A 192 11.86 -3.30 -37.56
N SER A 193 13.16 -3.09 -37.79
CA SER A 193 13.91 -3.86 -38.80
C SER A 193 14.22 -5.29 -38.30
N PRO A 194 14.49 -6.23 -39.21
CA PRO A 194 14.96 -7.57 -38.85
C PRO A 194 16.21 -7.52 -37.95
N ALA A 195 17.16 -6.62 -38.25
CA ALA A 195 18.34 -6.42 -37.43
C ALA A 195 18.01 -6.00 -35.98
N VAL A 196 16.96 -5.19 -35.77
CA VAL A 196 16.50 -4.82 -34.42
C VAL A 196 15.83 -6.00 -33.73
N PHE A 197 15.01 -6.76 -34.46
CA PHE A 197 14.37 -7.96 -33.96
C PHE A 197 15.40 -8.98 -33.47
N ASP A 198 16.48 -9.20 -34.21
CA ASP A 198 17.47 -10.21 -33.82
C ASP A 198 18.45 -9.77 -32.74
N ARG A 199 18.82 -8.48 -32.70
CA ARG A 199 19.82 -7.97 -31.73
C ARG A 199 19.23 -7.54 -30.39
N TYR A 200 18.03 -6.94 -30.37
CA TYR A 200 17.49 -6.30 -29.15
C TYR A 200 16.35 -7.09 -28.50
N PHE A 201 15.65 -7.95 -29.22
CA PHE A 201 14.50 -8.67 -28.65
C PHE A 201 14.99 -9.96 -28.01
N GLN A 202 14.66 -10.14 -26.73
CA GLN A 202 14.85 -11.41 -26.04
C GLN A 202 13.89 -12.47 -26.60
N GLN A 203 14.30 -13.73 -26.64
CA GLN A 203 13.44 -14.81 -27.17
C GLN A 203 12.12 -14.92 -26.39
N PHE A 204 12.21 -14.92 -25.06
CA PHE A 204 11.07 -15.00 -24.14
C PHE A 204 11.04 -13.78 -23.22
N SER A 205 9.87 -13.47 -22.67
CA SER A 205 9.71 -12.40 -21.68
C SER A 205 10.30 -12.83 -20.34
N THR A 206 10.88 -11.88 -19.60
CA THR A 206 11.32 -12.10 -18.22
C THR A 206 10.17 -12.67 -17.36
N PRO A 207 10.38 -13.79 -16.65
CA PRO A 207 9.39 -14.35 -15.74
C PRO A 207 8.96 -13.37 -14.65
N GLU A 208 7.67 -13.41 -14.28
CA GLU A 208 7.11 -12.47 -13.30
C GLU A 208 7.74 -12.60 -11.91
N ILE A 209 8.18 -13.81 -11.52
CA ILE A 209 8.85 -14.06 -10.23
C ILE A 209 10.13 -13.22 -10.01
N LEU A 210 10.76 -12.75 -11.09
CA LEU A 210 11.94 -11.88 -11.04
C LEU A 210 11.59 -10.38 -11.04
N ALA A 211 10.33 -10.04 -11.30
CA ALA A 211 9.88 -8.67 -11.51
C ALA A 211 8.97 -8.14 -10.40
N VAL A 212 8.55 -9.01 -9.46
CA VAL A 212 7.65 -8.65 -8.36
C VAL A 212 8.18 -9.18 -7.03
N PRO A 213 7.87 -8.50 -5.91
CA PRO A 213 8.15 -9.01 -4.57
C PRO A 213 7.51 -10.39 -4.32
N ILE A 214 8.28 -11.33 -3.76
CA ILE A 214 7.88 -12.73 -3.60
C ILE A 214 7.45 -13.11 -2.18
N GLU A 215 7.22 -12.15 -1.26
CA GLU A 215 6.86 -12.46 0.14
C GLU A 215 5.61 -13.32 0.30
N GLU A 216 4.65 -13.19 -0.62
CA GLU A 216 3.42 -13.98 -0.62
C GLU A 216 3.71 -15.44 -1.00
N THR A 217 4.48 -15.66 -2.07
CA THR A 217 4.94 -16.98 -2.50
C THR A 217 5.75 -17.66 -1.40
N VAL A 218 6.69 -16.91 -0.77
CA VAL A 218 7.50 -17.42 0.34
C VAL A 218 6.63 -17.82 1.54
N LEU A 219 5.64 -17.01 1.91
CA LEU A 219 4.71 -17.34 3.00
C LEU A 219 3.89 -18.59 2.69
N GLN A 220 3.40 -18.73 1.46
CA GLN A 220 2.66 -19.92 1.03
C GLN A 220 3.53 -21.18 1.08
N MET A 221 4.75 -21.13 0.56
CA MET A 221 5.70 -22.25 0.64
C MET A 221 5.98 -22.66 2.10
N LYS A 222 6.20 -21.67 2.97
CA LYS A 222 6.39 -21.91 4.41
C LYS A 222 5.15 -22.51 5.08
N SER A 223 3.95 -22.17 4.62
CA SER A 223 2.70 -22.76 5.12
C SER A 223 2.52 -24.22 4.69
N MET A 224 3.14 -24.64 3.59
CA MET A 224 3.25 -26.02 3.10
C MET A 224 4.43 -26.79 3.73
N ASP A 225 5.00 -26.26 4.82
CA ASP A 225 6.14 -26.81 5.55
C ASP A 225 7.45 -26.95 4.73
N ILE A 226 7.59 -26.19 3.64
CA ILE A 226 8.86 -26.09 2.87
C ILE A 226 9.86 -25.23 3.67
N GLN A 227 10.85 -25.88 4.26
CA GLN A 227 11.80 -25.21 5.16
C GLN A 227 12.80 -24.33 4.41
N ASN A 228 13.40 -24.82 3.32
CA ASN A 228 14.39 -24.07 2.56
C ASN A 228 13.82 -23.65 1.21
N VAL A 229 13.65 -22.34 1.05
CA VAL A 229 13.13 -21.73 -0.19
C VAL A 229 14.20 -21.70 -1.27
N GLU A 230 15.48 -21.50 -0.91
CA GLU A 230 16.57 -21.38 -1.88
C GLU A 230 16.84 -22.69 -2.63
N THR A 231 16.62 -23.84 -1.97
CA THR A 231 16.80 -25.17 -2.58
C THR A 231 15.58 -25.68 -3.33
N PHE A 232 14.49 -24.92 -3.36
CA PHE A 232 13.26 -25.34 -4.02
C PHE A 232 13.46 -25.37 -5.55
N PRO A 233 12.99 -26.42 -6.26
CA PRO A 233 13.23 -26.59 -7.70
C PRO A 233 12.32 -25.69 -8.55
N PHE A 234 12.60 -24.38 -8.58
CA PHE A 234 11.88 -23.44 -9.44
C PHE A 234 12.22 -23.64 -10.92
N PRO A 235 11.26 -23.46 -11.86
CA PRO A 235 11.56 -23.38 -13.29
C PRO A 235 12.54 -22.25 -13.62
N THR A 236 12.43 -21.14 -12.90
CA THR A 236 13.41 -20.06 -12.88
C THR A 236 13.51 -19.59 -11.42
N PRO A 237 14.66 -19.79 -10.75
CA PRO A 237 14.79 -19.43 -9.34
C PRO A 237 14.77 -17.91 -9.16
N PRO A 238 14.14 -17.39 -8.09
CA PRO A 238 14.22 -15.98 -7.73
C PRO A 238 15.63 -15.60 -7.26
N ASP A 239 15.92 -14.30 -7.31
CA ASP A 239 17.17 -13.77 -6.77
C ASP A 239 17.28 -14.03 -5.26
N SER A 240 18.46 -14.44 -4.80
CA SER A 240 18.69 -14.72 -3.37
C SER A 240 18.44 -13.49 -2.49
N GLN A 241 18.64 -12.28 -3.02
CA GLN A 241 18.33 -11.03 -2.33
C GLN A 241 16.83 -10.83 -2.15
N SER A 242 16.03 -11.21 -3.14
CA SER A 242 14.56 -11.18 -3.09
C SER A 242 14.04 -12.10 -1.98
N VAL A 243 14.56 -13.33 -1.92
CA VAL A 243 14.20 -14.32 -0.89
C VAL A 243 14.55 -13.81 0.51
N LYS A 244 15.75 -13.23 0.69
CA LYS A 244 16.17 -12.65 1.97
C LYS A 244 15.28 -11.47 2.37
N SER A 245 14.96 -10.59 1.44
CA SER A 245 14.10 -9.41 1.68
C SER A 245 12.68 -9.82 2.06
N ALA A 246 12.13 -10.84 1.38
CA ALA A 246 10.85 -11.46 1.72
C ALA A 246 10.85 -12.05 3.14
N LEU A 247 11.87 -12.84 3.51
CA LEU A 247 11.98 -13.42 4.85
C LEU A 247 12.10 -12.36 5.94
N GLN A 248 12.90 -11.30 5.72
CA GLN A 248 13.00 -10.18 6.64
C GLN A 248 11.68 -9.43 6.83
N LEU A 249 10.91 -9.24 5.76
CA LEU A 249 9.58 -8.64 5.85
C LEU A 249 8.62 -9.53 6.65
N LEU A 250 8.59 -10.83 6.37
CA LEU A 250 7.76 -11.79 7.09
C LEU A 250 8.12 -11.85 8.58
N GLU A 251 9.40 -11.74 8.92
CA GLU A 251 9.89 -11.65 10.30
C GLU A 251 9.43 -10.35 10.96
N LYS A 252 9.58 -9.21 10.28
CA LYS A 252 9.08 -7.91 10.76
C LYS A 252 7.58 -7.96 11.05
N ILE A 253 6.81 -8.62 10.17
CA ILE A 253 5.36 -8.78 10.30
C ILE A 253 4.98 -9.73 11.45
N GLY A 254 5.88 -10.64 11.85
CA GLY A 254 5.64 -11.70 12.83
C GLY A 254 5.06 -12.98 12.22
N ALA A 255 5.08 -13.11 10.89
CA ALA A 255 4.60 -14.30 10.16
C ALA A 255 5.60 -15.46 10.25
N VAL A 256 6.89 -15.17 10.39
CA VAL A 256 7.95 -16.15 10.64
C VAL A 256 8.76 -15.73 11.87
N SER A 257 9.30 -16.72 12.58
CA SER A 257 10.22 -16.52 13.69
C SER A 257 11.61 -17.00 13.26
N SER A 258 12.63 -16.16 13.50
CA SER A 258 14.03 -16.51 13.26
C SER A 258 14.59 -17.23 14.47
N SER A 259 14.95 -18.51 14.31
CA SER A 259 15.62 -19.30 15.34
C SER A 259 17.02 -19.69 14.87
N ARG A 260 18.03 -18.93 15.29
CA ARG A 260 19.49 -19.10 15.07
C ARG A 260 19.95 -19.16 13.60
N THR A 261 19.26 -19.86 12.71
CA THR A 261 19.52 -19.96 11.25
C THR A 261 18.27 -20.21 10.41
N ASP A 262 17.16 -20.69 11.02
CA ASP A 262 15.98 -21.13 10.28
C ASP A 262 14.77 -20.23 10.55
N TYR A 263 14.01 -19.96 9.48
CA TYR A 263 12.73 -19.25 9.54
C TYR A 263 11.58 -20.25 9.64
N LYS A 264 10.97 -20.37 10.82
CA LYS A 264 9.78 -21.20 11.04
C LYS A 264 8.51 -20.34 10.99
N ILE A 265 7.47 -20.85 10.32
CA ILE A 265 6.18 -20.16 10.26
C ILE A 265 5.52 -20.10 11.64
N THR A 266 4.99 -18.93 12.01
CA THR A 266 4.26 -18.75 13.28
C THR A 266 2.79 -19.14 13.12
N SER A 267 2.06 -19.26 14.23
CA SER A 267 0.60 -19.44 14.19
C SER A 267 -0.09 -18.28 13.44
N LEU A 268 0.39 -17.05 13.67
CA LEU A 268 -0.02 -15.87 12.91
C LEU A 268 0.24 -16.08 11.42
N GLY A 269 1.46 -16.46 11.03
CA GLY A 269 1.83 -16.70 9.63
C GLY A 269 0.92 -17.71 8.94
N ARG A 270 0.55 -18.80 9.63
CA ARG A 270 -0.40 -19.80 9.11
C ARG A 270 -1.79 -19.19 8.88
N THR A 271 -2.27 -18.33 9.77
CA THR A 271 -3.54 -17.62 9.57
C THR A 271 -3.46 -16.61 8.42
N LEU A 272 -2.33 -15.92 8.26
CA LEU A 272 -2.13 -14.95 7.17
C LEU A 272 -2.15 -15.62 5.79
N ALA A 273 -1.60 -16.83 5.67
CA ALA A 273 -1.55 -17.59 4.42
C ALA A 273 -2.94 -18.02 3.89
N VAL A 274 -3.98 -18.03 4.74
CA VAL A 274 -5.35 -18.40 4.32
C VAL A 274 -6.00 -17.32 3.45
N PHE A 275 -5.59 -16.06 3.60
CA PHE A 275 -6.19 -14.95 2.88
C PHE A 275 -5.58 -14.79 1.48
N PRO A 276 -6.40 -14.63 0.42
CA PRO A 276 -5.93 -14.42 -0.96
C PRO A 276 -5.61 -12.94 -1.22
N VAL A 277 -4.83 -12.33 -0.34
CA VAL A 277 -4.40 -10.92 -0.44
C VAL A 277 -2.96 -10.79 0.06
N SER A 278 -2.33 -9.66 -0.26
CA SER A 278 -0.95 -9.40 0.20
C SER A 278 -0.80 -9.58 1.71
N VAL A 279 0.37 -10.06 2.14
CA VAL A 279 0.66 -10.36 3.56
C VAL A 279 0.38 -9.18 4.49
N ARG A 280 0.64 -7.95 4.03
CA ARG A 280 0.37 -6.72 4.77
C ARG A 280 -1.13 -6.54 5.02
N PHE A 281 -1.96 -6.81 4.01
CA PHE A 281 -3.41 -6.74 4.12
C PHE A 281 -3.98 -7.87 4.98
N SER A 282 -3.45 -9.08 4.87
CA SER A 282 -3.81 -10.20 5.74
C SER A 282 -3.57 -9.84 7.20
N LYS A 283 -2.43 -9.19 7.51
CA LYS A 283 -2.12 -8.73 8.86
C LYS A 283 -3.14 -7.70 9.36
N MET A 284 -3.51 -6.75 8.52
CA MET A 284 -4.54 -5.75 8.85
C MET A 284 -5.87 -6.43 9.18
N LEU A 285 -6.30 -7.43 8.39
CA LEU A 285 -7.53 -8.18 8.64
C LEU A 285 -7.49 -8.91 9.99
N VAL A 286 -6.40 -9.60 10.30
CA VAL A 286 -6.27 -10.33 11.58
C VAL A 286 -6.28 -9.40 12.80
N VAL A 287 -5.58 -8.26 12.72
CA VAL A 287 -5.51 -7.29 13.84
C VAL A 287 -6.82 -6.50 14.01
N SER A 288 -7.63 -6.37 12.95
CA SER A 288 -8.83 -5.52 12.93
C SER A 288 -10.02 -5.97 13.79
N HIS A 289 -9.87 -7.06 14.54
CA HIS A 289 -10.90 -7.54 15.46
C HIS A 289 -11.26 -6.51 16.55
N GLN A 290 -10.30 -5.69 16.95
CA GLN A 290 -10.48 -4.73 18.03
C GLN A 290 -11.38 -3.56 17.62
N GLY A 291 -12.28 -3.15 18.53
CA GLY A 291 -13.08 -1.93 18.38
C GLY A 291 -14.09 -1.95 17.23
N ASN A 292 -14.59 -3.14 16.82
CA ASN A 292 -15.53 -3.32 15.72
C ASN A 292 -15.08 -2.66 14.41
N CYS A 293 -13.77 -2.65 14.14
CA CYS A 293 -13.18 -2.02 12.95
C CYS A 293 -13.09 -2.97 11.75
N LEU A 294 -13.37 -4.26 11.93
CA LEU A 294 -13.27 -5.30 10.90
C LEU A 294 -14.02 -4.97 9.59
N PRO A 295 -15.29 -4.52 9.58
CA PRO A 295 -15.99 -4.17 8.33
C PRO A 295 -15.29 -3.06 7.54
N PHE A 296 -14.73 -2.07 8.25
CA PHE A 296 -14.01 -0.95 7.66
C PHE A 296 -12.67 -1.40 7.05
N ILE A 297 -11.95 -2.28 7.74
CA ILE A 297 -10.67 -2.80 7.25
C ILE A 297 -10.88 -3.72 6.04
N ILE A 298 -11.92 -4.56 6.03
CA ILE A 298 -12.28 -5.36 4.85
C ILE A 298 -12.55 -4.46 3.65
N ALA A 299 -13.29 -3.37 3.84
CA ALA A 299 -13.55 -2.41 2.77
C ALA A 299 -12.29 -1.67 2.29
N ILE A 300 -11.40 -1.31 3.21
CA ILE A 300 -10.10 -0.70 2.85
C ILE A 300 -9.25 -1.69 2.06
N VAL A 301 -9.08 -2.93 2.55
CA VAL A 301 -8.29 -3.97 1.86
C VAL A 301 -8.84 -4.24 0.47
N ALA A 302 -10.16 -4.44 0.35
CA ALA A 302 -10.79 -4.62 -0.96
C ALA A 302 -10.56 -3.42 -1.90
N SER A 303 -10.62 -2.19 -1.36
CA SER A 303 -10.36 -0.98 -2.15
C SER A 303 -8.92 -0.82 -2.61
N LEU A 304 -7.94 -1.38 -1.88
CA LEU A 304 -6.52 -1.30 -2.22
C LEU A 304 -6.09 -2.40 -3.19
N SER A 305 -6.72 -3.57 -3.09
CA SER A 305 -6.51 -4.67 -4.02
C SER A 305 -7.04 -4.36 -5.43
N VAL A 306 -8.01 -3.44 -5.55
CA VAL A 306 -8.53 -2.99 -6.84
C VAL A 306 -7.82 -1.73 -7.34
N ASN A 307 -7.37 -1.75 -8.59
CA ASN A 307 -6.62 -0.65 -9.19
C ASN A 307 -7.51 0.56 -9.51
N GLN A 308 -7.11 1.75 -9.02
CA GLN A 308 -7.64 3.08 -9.37
C GLN A 308 -9.17 3.26 -9.29
N LEU A 309 -9.67 3.68 -8.12
CA LEU A 309 -11.11 3.92 -7.88
C LEU A 309 -11.70 5.11 -8.66
N GLN A 310 -10.94 6.20 -8.72
CA GLN A 310 -11.39 7.47 -9.27
C GLN A 310 -10.93 7.64 -10.72
N LEU A 311 -11.77 8.29 -11.52
CA LEU A 311 -11.41 8.76 -12.86
C LEU A 311 -10.37 9.88 -12.74
N GLU A 312 -9.34 9.85 -13.58
CA GLU A 312 -8.40 10.97 -13.68
C GLU A 312 -8.98 12.09 -14.55
N HIS A 313 -8.40 13.30 -14.48
CA HIS A 313 -8.86 14.48 -15.25
C HIS A 313 -9.03 14.21 -16.76
N PHE A 314 -8.31 13.23 -17.30
CA PHE A 314 -8.41 12.84 -18.70
C PHE A 314 -9.58 11.88 -19.00
N ASP A 315 -9.99 11.02 -18.05
CA ASP A 315 -11.11 10.10 -18.21
C ASP A 315 -12.48 10.78 -18.26
N ALA A 316 -12.65 11.86 -17.49
CA ALA A 316 -13.92 12.59 -17.43
C ALA A 316 -14.35 13.21 -18.78
N ASN A 317 -13.41 13.46 -19.68
CA ASN A 317 -13.72 13.97 -21.03
C ASN A 317 -14.43 12.91 -21.90
N PHE A 318 -14.32 11.63 -21.55
CA PHE A 318 -14.90 10.52 -22.31
C PHE A 318 -16.38 10.28 -21.97
N SER A 319 -16.81 10.52 -20.72
CA SER A 319 -18.20 10.33 -20.32
C SER A 319 -19.13 11.36 -20.97
N GLU A 320 -18.66 12.60 -21.16
CA GLU A 320 -19.43 13.69 -21.76
C GLU A 320 -19.40 13.73 -23.30
N SER A 321 -18.49 13.00 -23.97
CA SER A 321 -18.48 12.94 -25.44
C SER A 321 -19.68 12.16 -26.01
N LYS A 322 -20.50 11.51 -25.16
CA LYS A 322 -21.79 10.90 -25.55
C LYS A 322 -22.85 11.93 -26.01
N SER A 323 -22.67 13.24 -25.79
CA SER A 323 -23.72 14.25 -26.02
C SER A 323 -23.48 15.26 -27.15
N SER A 324 -22.40 15.15 -27.94
CA SER A 324 -22.16 16.13 -29.02
C SER A 324 -21.52 15.53 -30.27
N SER A 325 -22.34 14.94 -31.13
CA SER A 325 -22.06 14.85 -32.56
C SER A 325 -22.23 16.24 -33.19
N ALA A 326 -21.21 16.68 -33.93
CA ALA A 326 -21.06 18.05 -34.43
C ALA A 326 -21.39 18.16 -35.92
N SER A 327 -21.90 19.32 -36.34
CA SER A 327 -21.79 19.83 -37.70
C SER A 327 -20.67 20.89 -37.82
N VAL A 328 -20.11 21.02 -39.02
CA VAL A 328 -18.85 21.70 -39.35
C VAL A 328 -19.11 23.12 -39.89
N SER A 329 -18.31 24.12 -39.46
CA SER A 329 -17.84 25.25 -40.32
C SER A 329 -16.90 26.26 -39.61
N SER A 330 -15.91 26.72 -40.40
CA SER A 330 -15.12 27.98 -40.40
C SER A 330 -14.15 28.35 -39.26
N GLU A 331 -12.99 28.92 -39.62
CA GLU A 331 -11.81 29.18 -38.77
C GLU A 331 -12.04 30.15 -37.59
N LYS A 332 -12.95 31.14 -37.69
CA LYS A 332 -13.36 31.97 -36.54
C LYS A 332 -14.12 31.17 -35.46
N SER A 333 -14.73 30.03 -35.83
CA SER A 333 -15.37 29.10 -34.91
C SER A 333 -14.38 28.21 -34.16
N GLN A 334 -13.14 28.05 -34.64
CA GLN A 334 -12.12 27.25 -33.94
C GLN A 334 -11.65 27.93 -32.65
N LYS A 335 -11.44 29.25 -32.65
CA LYS A 335 -11.04 30.00 -31.44
C LYS A 335 -12.15 29.96 -30.37
N LYS A 336 -13.41 30.18 -30.76
CA LYS A 336 -14.59 29.99 -29.87
C LYS A 336 -14.81 28.52 -29.44
N LYS A 337 -14.50 27.53 -30.28
CA LYS A 337 -14.52 26.09 -29.91
C LYS A 337 -13.39 25.74 -28.94
N ILE A 338 -12.23 26.35 -29.07
CA ILE A 338 -11.10 26.19 -28.14
C ILE A 338 -11.46 26.82 -26.80
N ASP A 339 -11.98 28.05 -26.78
CA ASP A 339 -12.41 28.73 -25.54
C ASP A 339 -13.55 28.00 -24.83
N SER A 340 -14.54 27.49 -25.58
CA SER A 340 -15.61 26.67 -25.00
C SER A 340 -15.12 25.29 -24.53
N LYS A 341 -14.15 24.67 -25.20
CA LYS A 341 -13.47 23.45 -24.73
C LYS A 341 -12.64 23.72 -23.47
N ILE A 342 -11.94 24.84 -23.38
CA ILE A 342 -11.16 25.25 -22.20
C ILE A 342 -12.11 25.53 -21.03
N ARG A 343 -13.20 26.28 -21.26
CA ARG A 343 -14.21 26.57 -20.24
C ARG A 343 -14.89 25.29 -19.74
N LYS A 344 -15.25 24.36 -20.64
CA LYS A 344 -15.79 23.04 -20.27
C LYS A 344 -14.76 22.21 -19.49
N LYS A 345 -13.51 22.15 -19.94
CA LYS A 345 -12.40 21.46 -19.24
C LYS A 345 -12.19 22.01 -17.83
N ASN A 346 -12.33 23.32 -17.63
CA ASN A 346 -12.24 23.96 -16.33
C ASN A 346 -13.43 23.60 -15.42
N VAL A 347 -14.66 23.56 -15.97
CA VAL A 347 -15.87 23.13 -15.24
C VAL A 347 -15.77 21.66 -14.81
N THR A 348 -15.38 20.75 -15.71
CA THR A 348 -15.20 19.31 -15.40
C THR A 348 -14.08 19.11 -14.37
N THR A 349 -13.00 19.89 -14.48
CA THR A 349 -11.90 19.88 -13.49
C THR A 349 -12.37 20.36 -12.11
N GLN A 350 -13.23 21.37 -12.06
CA GLN A 350 -13.81 21.90 -10.83
C GLN A 350 -14.84 20.92 -10.22
N ALA A 351 -15.66 20.27 -11.04
CA ALA A 351 -16.59 19.22 -10.62
C ALA A 351 -15.84 18.02 -10.04
N LEU A 352 -14.77 17.58 -10.70
CA LEU A 352 -13.92 16.48 -10.22
C LEU A 352 -13.23 16.84 -8.90
N LYS A 353 -12.72 18.08 -8.76
CA LYS A 353 -12.18 18.57 -7.48
C LYS A 353 -13.25 18.58 -6.38
N LYS A 354 -14.48 19.02 -6.69
CA LYS A 354 -15.60 19.02 -5.75
C LYS A 354 -15.97 17.60 -5.31
N ALA A 355 -16.04 16.65 -6.25
CA ALA A 355 -16.29 15.24 -5.98
C ALA A 355 -15.18 14.62 -5.11
N LYS A 356 -13.91 14.90 -5.41
CA LYS A 356 -12.77 14.47 -4.58
C LYS A 356 -12.85 15.03 -3.16
N ASN A 357 -13.11 16.32 -3.03
CA ASN A 357 -13.20 16.99 -1.73
C ASN A 357 -14.38 16.49 -0.88
N ARG A 358 -15.46 16.00 -1.50
CA ARG A 358 -16.62 15.43 -0.78
C ARG A 358 -16.25 14.25 0.11
N PHE A 359 -15.33 13.39 -0.36
CA PHE A 359 -14.89 12.19 0.36
C PHE A 359 -13.51 12.35 0.99
N ALA A 360 -12.85 13.49 0.78
CA ALA A 360 -11.50 13.72 1.25
C ALA A 360 -11.39 13.65 2.77
N ASN A 361 -10.42 12.87 3.23
CA ASN A 361 -9.93 12.87 4.59
C ASN A 361 -8.48 13.36 4.58
N PHE A 362 -8.19 14.41 5.36
CA PHE A 362 -6.87 15.04 5.40
C PHE A 362 -5.86 14.32 6.31
N GLU A 363 -6.27 13.23 6.98
CA GLU A 363 -5.38 12.38 7.77
C GLU A 363 -4.94 11.12 7.02
N SER A 364 -5.75 10.63 6.07
CA SER A 364 -5.50 9.35 5.41
C SER A 364 -6.24 9.21 4.07
N ASP A 365 -5.50 8.82 3.03
CA ASP A 365 -6.07 8.43 1.74
C ASP A 365 -6.92 7.16 1.89
N PHE A 366 -6.55 6.23 2.77
CA PHE A 366 -7.31 5.01 3.05
C PHE A 366 -8.70 5.33 3.61
N LEU A 367 -8.81 6.30 4.50
CA LEU A 367 -10.10 6.76 5.02
C LEU A 367 -10.93 7.48 3.95
N SER A 368 -10.28 8.11 2.98
CA SER A 368 -10.96 8.71 1.83
C SER A 368 -11.57 7.62 0.95
N ASN A 369 -10.83 6.54 0.67
CA ASN A 369 -11.33 5.36 -0.05
C ASN A 369 -12.48 4.68 0.71
N LEU A 370 -12.35 4.54 2.03
CA LEU A 370 -13.41 3.97 2.87
C LEU A 370 -14.72 4.75 2.76
N ARG A 371 -14.67 6.09 2.76
CA ARG A 371 -15.85 6.94 2.58
C ARG A 371 -16.49 6.75 1.21
N ILE A 372 -15.69 6.55 0.16
CA ILE A 372 -16.19 6.27 -1.19
C ILE A 372 -16.92 4.92 -1.20
N VAL A 373 -16.32 3.87 -0.64
CA VAL A 373 -16.91 2.52 -0.61
C VAL A 373 -18.20 2.49 0.21
N GLY A 374 -18.21 3.09 1.40
CA GLY A 374 -19.42 3.15 2.23
C GLY A 374 -20.55 3.97 1.59
N ALA A 375 -20.22 5.08 0.93
CA ALA A 375 -21.21 5.87 0.20
C ALA A 375 -21.77 5.12 -1.03
N PHE A 376 -20.93 4.37 -1.75
CA PHE A 376 -21.37 3.54 -2.86
C PHE A 376 -22.30 2.41 -2.40
N GLU A 377 -21.96 1.71 -1.32
CA GLU A 377 -22.78 0.63 -0.76
C GLU A 377 -24.15 1.15 -0.32
N PHE A 378 -24.21 2.33 0.30
CA PHE A 378 -25.47 2.98 0.64
C PHE A 378 -26.28 3.42 -0.59
N ALA A 379 -25.63 3.87 -1.67
CA ALA A 379 -26.31 4.17 -2.92
C ALA A 379 -26.81 2.89 -3.62
N HIS A 380 -26.03 1.81 -3.52
CA HIS A 380 -26.37 0.50 -4.08
C HIS A 380 -27.60 -0.10 -3.39
N SER A 381 -27.69 -0.02 -2.05
CA SER A 381 -28.88 -0.49 -1.32
C SER A 381 -30.17 0.26 -1.69
N LYS A 382 -30.04 1.48 -2.24
CA LYS A 382 -31.16 2.28 -2.80
C LYS A 382 -31.39 2.10 -4.30
N GLY A 383 -30.64 1.21 -4.97
CA GLY A 383 -30.73 0.99 -6.41
C GLY A 383 -30.12 2.10 -7.29
N GLN A 384 -29.30 3.00 -6.72
CA GLN A 384 -28.71 4.17 -7.40
C GLN A 384 -27.20 4.02 -7.66
N SER A 385 -26.68 2.80 -7.80
CA SER A 385 -25.25 2.52 -7.89
C SER A 385 -24.56 3.14 -9.12
N LEU A 386 -25.19 3.04 -10.31
CA LEU A 386 -24.61 3.55 -11.55
C LEU A 386 -24.63 5.09 -11.63
N SER A 387 -25.72 5.73 -11.18
CA SER A 387 -25.80 7.20 -11.14
C SER A 387 -24.80 7.77 -10.13
N PHE A 388 -24.66 7.14 -8.96
CA PHE A 388 -23.68 7.54 -7.96
C PHE A 388 -22.24 7.49 -8.51
N CYS A 389 -21.89 6.43 -9.25
CA CYS A 389 -20.58 6.33 -9.88
C CYS A 389 -20.35 7.45 -10.91
N TYR A 390 -21.36 7.75 -11.73
CA TYR A 390 -21.28 8.81 -12.73
C TYR A 390 -21.09 10.19 -12.08
N ASP A 391 -21.91 10.52 -11.08
CA ASP A 391 -21.91 11.84 -10.43
C ASP A 391 -20.62 12.13 -9.65
N ASN A 392 -20.00 11.09 -9.10
CA ASN A 392 -18.78 11.22 -8.30
C ASN A 392 -17.49 10.88 -9.08
N PHE A 393 -17.59 10.71 -10.40
CA PHE A 393 -16.45 10.35 -11.26
C PHE A 393 -15.71 9.09 -10.79
N LEU A 394 -16.48 8.08 -10.38
CA LEU A 394 -15.98 6.76 -9.97
C LEU A 394 -16.14 5.77 -11.11
N ARG A 395 -15.27 4.76 -11.13
CA ARG A 395 -15.38 3.70 -12.12
C ARG A 395 -16.29 2.58 -11.62
N SER A 396 -17.41 2.37 -12.31
CA SER A 396 -18.44 1.41 -11.90
C SER A 396 -17.93 -0.02 -11.77
N LYS A 397 -17.16 -0.52 -12.76
CA LYS A 397 -16.61 -1.88 -12.77
C LYS A 397 -15.80 -2.16 -11.49
N GLN A 398 -14.88 -1.27 -11.14
CA GLN A 398 -14.05 -1.44 -9.95
C GLN A 398 -14.86 -1.36 -8.64
N MET A 399 -15.92 -0.54 -8.59
CA MET A 399 -16.79 -0.50 -7.42
C MET A 399 -17.55 -1.82 -7.20
N PHE A 400 -18.01 -2.47 -8.27
CA PHE A 400 -18.63 -3.79 -8.18
C PHE A 400 -17.61 -4.88 -7.81
N GLU A 401 -16.40 -4.84 -8.38
CA GLU A 401 -15.31 -5.77 -8.00
C GLU A 401 -14.95 -5.65 -6.52
N ILE A 402 -14.95 -4.44 -5.95
CA ILE A 402 -14.73 -4.23 -4.50
C ILE A 402 -15.84 -4.88 -3.68
N GLU A 403 -17.09 -4.73 -4.10
CA GLU A 403 -18.22 -5.36 -3.41
C GLU A 403 -18.12 -6.90 -3.41
N GLU A 404 -17.77 -7.49 -4.55
CA GLU A 404 -17.53 -8.94 -4.67
C GLU A 404 -16.35 -9.39 -3.80
N MET A 405 -15.23 -8.67 -3.85
CA MET A 405 -14.05 -9.00 -3.06
C MET A 405 -14.32 -8.87 -1.56
N ARG A 406 -15.12 -7.89 -1.13
CA ARG A 406 -15.58 -7.78 0.26
C ARG A 406 -16.39 -9.00 0.66
N LYS A 407 -17.35 -9.46 -0.16
CA LYS A 407 -18.15 -10.67 0.11
C LYS A 407 -17.27 -11.90 0.28
N GLN A 408 -16.25 -12.07 -0.58
CA GLN A 408 -15.26 -13.15 -0.47
C GLN A 408 -14.45 -13.07 0.82
N LEU A 409 -13.90 -11.89 1.15
CA LEU A 409 -13.13 -11.70 2.38
C LEU A 409 -13.99 -11.92 3.63
N ILE A 410 -15.25 -11.47 3.64
CA ILE A 410 -16.21 -11.73 4.71
C ILE A 410 -16.39 -13.24 4.89
N SER A 411 -16.63 -13.99 3.80
CA SER A 411 -16.78 -15.44 3.85
C SER A 411 -15.56 -16.14 4.43
N ILE A 412 -14.35 -15.72 4.04
CA ILE A 412 -13.09 -16.28 4.55
C ILE A 412 -12.90 -15.97 6.03
N VAL A 413 -13.15 -14.72 6.46
CA VAL A 413 -13.05 -14.32 7.86
C VAL A 413 -14.02 -15.13 8.72
N LEU A 414 -15.26 -15.31 8.28
CA LEU A 414 -16.26 -16.13 8.97
C LEU A 414 -15.85 -17.61 9.03
N ARG A 415 -15.21 -18.14 7.98
CA ARG A 415 -14.68 -19.50 7.97
C ARG A 415 -13.54 -19.69 8.98
N ILE A 416 -12.57 -18.80 9.00
CA ILE A 416 -11.44 -18.85 9.95
C ILE A 416 -11.95 -18.80 11.40
N ARG A 417 -13.05 -18.06 11.63
CA ARG A 417 -13.66 -17.87 12.94
C ARG A 417 -14.78 -18.86 13.27
N SER A 418 -14.97 -19.90 12.46
CA SER A 418 -16.03 -20.89 12.70
C SER A 418 -15.85 -21.70 13.99
N ASN A 419 -14.71 -21.56 14.68
CA ASN A 419 -14.44 -22.15 16.00
C ASN A 419 -14.85 -21.24 17.19
N GLU A 420 -15.29 -19.99 16.95
CA GLU A 420 -15.80 -19.08 17.99
C GLU A 420 -17.28 -19.39 18.32
N ASN A 421 -17.80 -18.87 19.44
CA ASN A 421 -19.15 -19.19 19.92
C ASN A 421 -20.23 -18.84 18.88
N LEU A 422 -21.29 -19.67 18.79
CA LEU A 422 -22.42 -19.48 17.86
C LEU A 422 -23.06 -18.07 17.93
N LYS A 423 -23.14 -17.47 19.12
CA LYS A 423 -23.68 -16.11 19.32
C LYS A 423 -22.75 -15.02 18.79
N GLU A 424 -21.44 -15.19 18.94
CA GLU A 424 -20.43 -14.25 18.42
C GLU A 424 -20.39 -14.29 16.89
N LYS A 425 -20.52 -15.50 16.33
CA LYS A 425 -20.66 -15.70 14.89
C LYS A 425 -21.89 -14.99 14.31
N GLN A 426 -23.06 -15.16 14.91
CA GLN A 426 -24.29 -14.47 14.45
C GLN A 426 -24.17 -12.94 14.53
N ASN A 427 -23.57 -12.41 15.61
CA ASN A 427 -23.32 -10.98 15.75
C ASN A 427 -22.33 -10.45 14.69
N LEU A 428 -21.30 -11.24 14.35
CA LEU A 428 -20.34 -10.90 13.30
C LEU A 428 -20.97 -10.95 11.90
N GLU A 429 -21.82 -11.94 11.62
CA GLU A 429 -22.56 -12.04 10.36
C GLU A 429 -23.53 -10.86 10.18
N ASP A 430 -24.26 -10.49 11.24
CA ASP A 430 -25.13 -9.31 11.23
C ASP A 430 -24.32 -8.01 11.05
N LEU A 431 -23.17 -7.86 11.73
CA LEU A 431 -22.30 -6.70 11.58
C LEU A 431 -21.73 -6.57 10.15
N LEU A 432 -21.39 -7.68 9.51
CA LEU A 432 -20.75 -7.71 8.19
C LEU A 432 -21.76 -7.64 7.03
N SER A 433 -23.03 -7.95 7.28
CA SER A 433 -24.12 -7.87 6.28
C SER A 433 -24.74 -6.46 6.16
N ARG A 434 -24.53 -5.59 7.15
CA ARG A 434 -25.04 -4.21 7.15
C ARG A 434 -24.19 -3.29 6.26
N PRO A 435 -24.81 -2.29 5.60
CA PRO A 435 -24.06 -1.27 4.88
C PRO A 435 -23.17 -0.47 5.84
N LEU A 436 -21.97 -0.11 5.40
CA LEU A 436 -21.00 0.59 6.22
C LEU A 436 -21.51 1.97 6.67
N SER A 437 -21.59 2.18 7.98
CA SER A 437 -21.81 3.50 8.56
C SER A 437 -20.51 4.31 8.63
N PRO A 438 -20.55 5.64 8.69
CA PRO A 438 -19.35 6.45 8.87
C PRO A 438 -18.62 6.08 10.18
N PRO A 439 -17.29 5.87 10.16
CA PRO A 439 -16.54 5.49 11.36
C PRO A 439 -16.48 6.63 12.37
N SER A 440 -16.51 6.30 13.67
CA SER A 440 -16.30 7.26 14.75
C SER A 440 -14.87 7.82 14.75
N LYS A 441 -14.62 8.90 15.50
CA LYS A 441 -13.24 9.44 15.65
C LYS A 441 -12.29 8.43 16.28
N GLN A 442 -12.76 7.66 17.27
CA GLN A 442 -11.97 6.60 17.92
C GLN A 442 -11.70 5.44 16.95
N GLN A 443 -12.71 4.99 16.20
CA GLN A 443 -12.54 3.95 15.18
C GLN A 443 -11.58 4.41 14.07
N SER A 444 -11.68 5.67 13.63
CA SER A 444 -10.74 6.24 12.65
C SER A 444 -9.29 6.19 13.16
N ARG A 445 -9.06 6.47 14.45
CA ARG A 445 -7.73 6.33 15.08
C ARG A 445 -7.26 4.88 15.12
N LEU A 446 -8.13 3.94 15.50
CA LEU A 446 -7.82 2.51 15.52
C LEU A 446 -7.53 1.97 14.11
N ILE A 447 -8.31 2.35 13.11
CA ILE A 447 -8.08 2.00 11.69
C ILE A 447 -6.68 2.46 11.25
N ARG A 448 -6.27 3.68 11.59
CA ARG A 448 -4.93 4.18 11.29
C ARG A 448 -3.83 3.36 11.98
N GLN A 449 -4.04 2.93 13.22
CA GLN A 449 -3.12 2.04 13.93
C GLN A 449 -3.03 0.65 13.27
N ILE A 450 -4.16 0.09 12.82
CA ILE A 450 -4.20 -1.19 12.09
C ILE A 450 -3.48 -1.07 10.74
N ILE A 451 -3.70 0.01 10.00
CA ILE A 451 -2.96 0.27 8.75
C ILE A 451 -1.45 0.35 9.04
N THR A 452 -1.06 1.04 10.12
CA THR A 452 0.35 1.18 10.52
C THR A 452 0.97 -0.18 10.86
N SER A 453 0.22 -1.09 11.48
CA SER A 453 0.73 -2.44 11.81
C SER A 453 0.97 -3.30 10.57
N GLY A 454 0.20 -3.09 9.49
CA GLY A 454 0.41 -3.71 8.19
C GLY A 454 1.60 -3.16 7.42
N PHE A 455 1.83 -1.84 7.49
CA PHE A 455 2.86 -1.10 6.74
C PHE A 455 4.05 -0.68 7.61
N ILE A 456 4.52 -1.57 8.49
CA ILE A 456 5.61 -1.31 9.45
C ILE A 456 6.96 -1.04 8.79
N ASP A 457 7.17 -1.50 7.56
CA ASP A 457 8.36 -1.29 6.74
C ASP A 457 8.25 -0.03 5.85
N HIS A 458 7.02 0.43 5.60
CA HIS A 458 6.72 1.60 4.78
C HIS A 458 6.42 2.84 5.64
N VAL A 459 7.31 3.14 6.58
CA VAL A 459 7.27 4.37 7.38
C VAL A 459 8.16 5.43 6.73
N ALA A 460 7.68 6.67 6.69
CA ALA A 460 8.45 7.82 6.25
C ALA A 460 8.40 8.94 7.31
N TYR A 461 9.55 9.56 7.53
CA TYR A 461 9.72 10.72 8.38
C TYR A 461 9.89 11.97 7.52
N ARG A 462 9.23 13.07 7.92
CA ARG A 462 9.37 14.35 7.24
C ARG A 462 10.83 14.79 7.30
N TRP A 463 11.39 15.15 6.16
CA TRP A 463 12.80 15.50 6.08
C TRP A 463 13.15 16.57 7.13
N PRO A 464 14.13 16.32 8.01
CA PRO A 464 14.42 17.22 9.11
C PRO A 464 14.85 18.59 8.55
N LYS A 465 14.34 19.66 9.15
CA LYS A 465 14.95 20.99 8.99
C LYS A 465 16.28 20.93 9.73
N ARG A 466 17.38 20.50 9.09
CA ARG A 466 18.70 20.54 9.74
C ARG A 466 18.95 21.96 10.26
N GLN A 467 19.08 22.10 11.57
CA GLN A 467 19.70 23.28 12.19
C GLN A 467 21.21 23.09 12.11
N ARG A 468 21.79 23.43 10.95
CA ARG A 468 23.15 23.97 10.83
C ARG A 468 23.31 24.42 9.39
N ILE A 469 23.39 25.74 9.26
CA ILE A 469 23.62 26.45 8.03
C ILE A 469 25.14 26.42 7.84
N ASP A 470 25.62 25.64 6.88
CA ASP A 470 26.81 26.02 6.13
C ASP A 470 26.30 26.84 4.94
N GLU A 471 26.90 28.02 4.71
CA GLU A 471 26.35 29.07 3.84
C GLU A 471 26.23 28.66 2.35
N ASP A 472 26.83 27.55 1.93
CA ASP A 472 26.80 27.03 0.55
C ASP A 472 25.55 26.20 0.19
N ASP A 473 24.70 25.81 1.15
CA ASP A 473 23.63 24.81 0.94
C ASP A 473 22.21 25.40 0.68
N THR A 474 22.08 26.72 0.57
CA THR A 474 20.78 27.41 0.42
C THR A 474 20.00 26.97 -0.83
N ILE A 475 20.69 26.57 -1.91
CA ILE A 475 20.09 26.09 -3.17
C ILE A 475 19.48 24.67 -3.00
N ASN A 476 20.05 23.84 -2.12
CA ASN A 476 19.56 22.48 -1.87
C ASN A 476 18.33 22.45 -0.95
N HIS A 477 18.21 23.41 -0.03
CA HIS A 477 17.07 23.50 0.88
C HIS A 477 15.72 23.74 0.20
N GLN A 478 15.67 24.51 -0.91
CA GLN A 478 14.44 24.68 -1.69
C GLN A 478 14.02 23.38 -2.40
N LYS A 479 14.97 22.55 -2.84
CA LYS A 479 14.68 21.25 -3.48
C LYS A 479 14.12 20.23 -2.48
N LEU A 480 14.52 20.30 -1.21
CA LEU A 480 14.07 19.41 -0.13
C LEU A 480 12.76 19.86 0.55
N ALA A 481 12.17 20.97 0.11
CA ALA A 481 10.91 21.45 0.65
C ALA A 481 9.77 20.42 0.43
N GLY A 482 9.18 19.95 1.53
CA GLY A 482 8.10 18.95 1.50
C GLY A 482 8.55 17.52 1.18
N ALA A 483 9.87 17.25 1.25
CA ALA A 483 10.42 15.91 1.14
C ALA A 483 10.26 15.10 2.44
N TYR A 484 10.32 13.78 2.28
CA TYR A 484 10.33 12.78 3.33
C TYR A 484 11.51 11.84 3.11
N GLN A 485 12.01 11.29 4.20
CA GLN A 485 12.98 10.20 4.21
C GLN A 485 12.21 8.91 4.51
N CYS A 486 12.42 7.87 3.70
CA CYS A 486 11.76 6.57 3.86
C CYS A 486 12.67 5.60 4.62
N SER A 487 12.10 4.53 5.18
CA SER A 487 12.90 3.52 5.89
C SER A 487 13.78 2.70 4.93
N GLN A 488 13.39 2.60 3.66
CA GLN A 488 14.08 1.79 2.64
C GLN A 488 14.97 2.61 1.70
N ILE A 489 14.77 3.93 1.62
CA ILE A 489 15.44 4.82 0.67
C ILE A 489 15.99 6.04 1.40
N ASP A 490 17.26 6.35 1.15
CA ASP A 490 17.94 7.52 1.70
C ASP A 490 17.61 8.81 0.92
N ASP A 491 17.33 8.67 -0.39
CA ASP A 491 16.91 9.77 -1.26
C ASP A 491 15.58 10.42 -0.81
N PRO A 492 15.41 11.73 -1.07
CA PRO A 492 14.18 12.45 -0.73
C PRO A 492 12.98 11.98 -1.56
N VAL A 493 11.90 11.63 -0.87
CA VAL A 493 10.63 11.16 -1.46
C VAL A 493 9.52 12.17 -1.19
N TYR A 494 8.59 12.32 -2.13
CA TYR A 494 7.51 13.31 -2.04
C TYR A 494 6.13 12.66 -1.97
N ILE A 495 5.16 13.37 -1.40
CA ILE A 495 3.75 12.96 -1.46
C ILE A 495 3.27 13.09 -2.91
N HIS A 496 2.59 12.06 -3.43
CA HIS A 496 2.03 12.12 -4.78
C HIS A 496 0.92 13.20 -4.87
N PRO A 497 0.87 14.02 -5.94
CA PRO A 497 -0.11 15.12 -6.07
C PRO A 497 -1.59 14.69 -6.07
N SER A 498 -1.87 13.39 -6.26
CA SER A 498 -3.23 12.86 -6.18
C SER A 498 -3.71 12.61 -4.74
N SER A 499 -2.81 12.62 -3.76
CA SER A 499 -3.13 12.41 -2.35
C SER A 499 -3.83 13.65 -1.77
N ASN A 500 -4.79 13.43 -0.87
CA ASN A 500 -5.47 14.53 -0.18
C ASN A 500 -4.53 15.26 0.81
N LEU A 501 -3.40 14.65 1.16
CA LEU A 501 -2.40 15.22 2.06
C LEU A 501 -1.36 16.10 1.35
N PHE A 502 -1.32 16.08 0.01
CA PHE A 502 -0.38 16.90 -0.78
C PHE A 502 -0.51 18.42 -0.51
N PRO A 503 -1.70 19.03 -0.61
CA PRO A 503 -1.87 20.48 -0.40
C PRO A 503 -1.92 20.90 1.08
N SER A 504 -1.75 19.98 2.04
CA SER A 504 -1.96 20.29 3.45
C SER A 504 -0.95 21.33 3.96
N LYS A 505 -1.45 22.44 4.53
CA LYS A 505 -0.64 23.41 5.28
C LYS A 505 0.10 22.74 6.46
N HIS A 506 -0.43 21.62 6.96
CA HIS A 506 0.14 20.83 8.04
C HIS A 506 0.47 19.43 7.53
N GLN A 507 1.61 19.31 6.85
CA GLN A 507 2.18 18.01 6.49
C GLN A 507 2.64 17.26 7.76
N PRO A 508 2.22 16.00 7.96
CA PRO A 508 2.52 15.24 9.17
C PRO A 508 4.02 14.93 9.30
N SER A 509 4.51 14.85 10.54
CA SER A 509 5.92 14.50 10.78
C SER A 509 6.23 13.05 10.45
N PHE A 510 5.29 12.14 10.72
CA PHE A 510 5.41 10.73 10.38
C PHE A 510 4.18 10.27 9.59
N LEU A 511 4.41 9.44 8.58
CA LEU A 511 3.36 8.82 7.79
C LEU A 511 3.75 7.40 7.39
N VAL A 512 2.75 6.60 7.03
CA VAL A 512 2.93 5.35 6.31
C VAL A 512 2.42 5.50 4.88
N TYR A 513 3.03 4.76 3.96
CA TYR A 513 2.65 4.75 2.56
C TYR A 513 2.37 3.32 2.06
N HIS A 514 1.52 3.20 1.05
CA HIS A 514 1.21 1.90 0.45
C HIS A 514 2.33 1.45 -0.51
N GLN A 515 2.72 2.33 -1.44
CA GLN A 515 3.71 2.03 -2.49
C GLN A 515 4.52 3.27 -2.85
N LEU A 516 5.75 3.04 -3.30
CA LEU A 516 6.61 4.04 -3.93
C LEU A 516 6.52 3.92 -5.45
N HIS A 517 6.38 5.07 -6.11
CA HIS A 517 6.25 5.15 -7.54
C HIS A 517 7.15 6.22 -8.14
N ARG A 518 7.89 5.85 -9.18
CA ARG A 518 8.66 6.78 -10.02
C ARG A 518 8.05 6.86 -11.41
N SER A 519 7.76 8.08 -11.86
CA SER A 519 7.22 8.33 -13.20
C SER A 519 8.35 8.54 -14.20
N GLU A 520 8.17 8.13 -15.46
CA GLU A 520 9.14 8.44 -16.53
C GLU A 520 9.29 9.96 -16.74
N GLN A 521 8.22 10.73 -16.52
CA GLN A 521 8.21 12.18 -16.75
C GLN A 521 8.80 12.99 -15.59
N SER A 522 8.91 12.40 -14.40
CA SER A 522 9.43 13.05 -13.21
C SER A 522 10.45 12.16 -12.56
N LEU A 523 11.71 12.60 -12.52
CA LEU A 523 12.77 11.88 -11.81
C LEU A 523 12.50 11.74 -10.30
N LYS A 524 11.51 12.47 -9.75
CA LYS A 524 11.18 12.46 -8.32
C LYS A 524 10.39 11.20 -7.94
N PRO A 525 10.79 10.48 -6.88
CA PRO A 525 10.00 9.40 -6.32
C PRO A 525 8.81 9.93 -5.54
N TYR A 526 7.65 9.29 -5.70
CA TYR A 526 6.40 9.67 -5.04
C TYR A 526 5.80 8.54 -4.21
N MET A 527 5.32 8.87 -3.02
CA MET A 527 4.51 7.99 -2.17
C MET A 527 3.03 8.04 -2.56
N ARG A 528 2.39 6.87 -2.65
CA ARG A 528 0.94 6.72 -2.86
C ARG A 528 0.29 5.96 -1.70
N GLY A 529 -0.99 6.25 -1.44
CA GLY A 529 -1.77 5.63 -0.38
C GLY A 529 -1.22 6.00 0.99
N ILE A 530 -1.34 7.28 1.37
CA ILE A 530 -0.69 7.81 2.55
C ILE A 530 -1.63 7.80 3.75
N CYS A 531 -1.07 7.51 4.93
CA CYS A 531 -1.75 7.70 6.20
C CYS A 531 -0.82 8.42 7.18
N ALA A 532 -1.25 9.56 7.72
CA ALA A 532 -0.55 10.19 8.82
C ALA A 532 -0.57 9.26 10.05
N ILE A 533 0.52 9.22 10.82
CA ILE A 533 0.61 8.42 12.05
C ILE A 533 1.12 9.26 13.22
N LEU A 534 0.81 8.83 14.44
CA LEU A 534 1.44 9.40 15.62
C LEU A 534 2.72 8.59 15.95
N PRO A 535 3.85 9.26 16.26
CA PRO A 535 5.12 8.59 16.57
C PRO A 535 5.02 7.57 17.72
N GLU A 536 4.16 7.88 18.71
CA GLU A 536 3.92 7.03 19.89
C GLU A 536 3.41 5.62 19.56
N TRP A 537 2.80 5.44 18.38
CA TRP A 537 2.26 4.14 17.98
C TRP A 537 3.36 3.15 17.58
N LEU A 538 4.50 3.65 17.08
CA LEU A 538 5.56 2.81 16.51
C LEU A 538 6.17 1.86 17.55
N LEU A 539 6.36 2.32 18.80
CA LEU A 539 6.89 1.46 19.87
C LEU A 539 5.98 0.26 20.14
N LYS A 540 4.66 0.47 20.15
CA LYS A 540 3.67 -0.58 20.44
C LYS A 540 3.44 -1.50 19.24
N LEU A 541 3.45 -0.95 18.03
CA LEU A 541 3.11 -1.69 16.81
C LEU A 541 4.30 -2.38 16.14
N ALA A 542 5.51 -1.86 16.30
CA ALA A 542 6.74 -2.38 15.72
C ALA A 542 7.92 -2.31 16.71
N PRO A 543 7.85 -3.02 17.85
CA PRO A 543 8.89 -2.98 18.87
C PRO A 543 10.23 -3.51 18.35
N ASN A 544 10.21 -4.48 17.43
CA ASN A 544 11.39 -5.05 16.77
C ASN A 544 12.16 -4.05 15.90
N GLN A 545 11.55 -2.93 15.50
CA GLN A 545 12.19 -1.85 14.74
C GLN A 545 12.57 -0.64 15.61
N CYS A 546 12.29 -0.69 16.90
CA CYS A 546 12.59 0.37 17.86
C CYS A 546 13.82 -0.01 18.68
N LYS A 547 14.75 0.94 18.85
CA LYS A 547 15.78 0.85 19.89
C LYS A 547 15.36 1.73 21.05
N VAL A 548 15.19 1.12 22.21
CA VAL A 548 14.77 1.80 23.45
C VAL A 548 16.01 2.06 24.30
N SER A 549 16.19 3.32 24.70
CA SER A 549 17.27 3.68 25.64
C SER A 549 16.99 3.18 27.05
N LYS A 550 17.97 3.31 27.94
CA LYS A 550 17.76 3.11 29.37
C LYS A 550 16.76 4.14 29.92
N PRO A 551 16.03 3.83 31.00
CA PRO A 551 15.16 4.78 31.68
C PRO A 551 15.86 6.12 31.91
N LEU A 552 15.25 7.20 31.45
CA LEU A 552 15.74 8.55 31.68
C LEU A 552 15.59 8.90 33.15
N ARG A 553 16.56 9.66 33.67
CA ARG A 553 16.50 10.19 35.04
C ARG A 553 15.68 11.47 35.15
N SER A 554 15.57 12.21 34.04
CA SER A 554 14.73 13.40 33.94
C SER A 554 13.88 13.29 32.66
N PRO A 555 12.55 13.20 32.77
CA PRO A 555 11.75 13.20 34.00
C PRO A 555 11.95 11.93 34.87
N PRO A 556 11.90 12.04 36.21
CA PRO A 556 12.12 10.90 37.10
C PRO A 556 10.98 9.87 37.01
N PRO A 557 11.26 8.58 37.27
CA PRO A 557 10.24 7.54 37.36
C PRO A 557 9.17 7.87 38.42
N ARG A 558 7.93 7.49 38.12
CA ARG A 558 6.77 7.69 39.02
C ARG A 558 5.96 6.43 39.15
N PHE A 559 5.33 6.25 40.31
CA PHE A 559 4.41 5.15 40.56
C PHE A 559 2.98 5.54 40.16
N SER A 560 2.25 4.63 39.51
CA SER A 560 0.81 4.78 39.25
C SER A 560 0.05 3.86 40.18
N SER A 561 -0.75 4.44 41.09
CA SER A 561 -1.61 3.65 41.97
C SER A 561 -2.74 2.92 41.24
N GLN A 562 -3.11 3.37 40.03
CA GLN A 562 -4.16 2.74 39.22
C GLN A 562 -3.70 1.44 38.56
N ASP A 563 -2.46 1.40 38.07
CA ASP A 563 -1.90 0.24 37.36
C ASP A 563 -1.02 -0.64 38.26
N ASP A 564 -0.77 -0.20 39.50
CA ASP A 564 0.16 -0.81 40.46
C ASP A 564 1.58 -1.03 39.89
N GLN A 565 2.05 -0.05 39.11
CA GLN A 565 3.31 -0.16 38.36
C GLN A 565 4.13 1.14 38.39
N LEU A 566 5.45 0.97 38.35
CA LEU A 566 6.41 2.04 38.12
C LEU A 566 6.49 2.37 36.63
N PHE A 567 6.50 3.66 36.31
CA PHE A 567 6.68 4.15 34.95
C PHE A 567 7.92 5.02 34.85
N CYS A 568 8.64 4.91 33.74
CA CYS A 568 9.75 5.79 33.39
C CYS A 568 9.57 6.38 31.99
N TYR A 569 10.32 7.45 31.72
CA TYR A 569 10.45 8.00 30.38
C TYR A 569 11.65 7.39 29.68
N VAL A 570 11.50 7.06 28.40
CA VAL A 570 12.59 6.54 27.56
C VAL A 570 12.67 7.35 26.28
N SER A 571 13.89 7.59 25.79
CA SER A 571 14.10 8.01 24.40
C SER A 571 14.12 6.78 23.50
N ILE A 572 13.50 6.90 22.33
CA ILE A 572 13.32 5.78 21.41
C ILE A 572 13.72 6.26 20.02
N THR A 573 14.53 5.46 19.34
CA THR A 573 14.85 5.68 17.92
C THR A 573 14.20 4.60 17.08
N PHE A 574 13.69 4.95 15.91
CA PHE A 574 12.98 4.04 15.01
C PHE A 574 13.72 3.83 13.67
N GLY A 575 13.71 2.59 13.19
CA GLY A 575 14.14 2.23 11.85
C GLY A 575 15.66 2.28 11.62
N PRO A 576 16.11 2.01 10.39
CA PRO A 576 17.54 1.99 10.05
C PRO A 576 18.19 3.38 10.18
N GLN A 577 17.43 4.43 9.87
CA GLN A 577 17.85 5.83 9.97
C GLN A 577 17.84 6.40 11.40
N GLN A 578 17.42 5.60 12.39
CA GLN A 578 17.39 5.98 13.81
C GLN A 578 16.64 7.28 14.10
N TRP A 579 15.45 7.45 13.51
CA TRP A 579 14.65 8.66 13.73
C TRP A 579 14.22 8.77 15.20
N ASP A 580 14.49 9.92 15.81
CA ASP A 580 14.09 10.20 17.19
C ASP A 580 12.56 10.28 17.30
N LEU A 581 12.01 9.42 18.16
CA LEU A 581 10.63 9.52 18.58
C LEU A 581 10.52 10.41 19.82
N PRO A 582 9.36 11.07 20.04
CA PRO A 582 9.07 11.77 21.27
C PRO A 582 9.27 10.86 22.50
N LEU A 583 9.62 11.47 23.63
CA LEU A 583 9.75 10.74 24.90
C LEU A 583 8.45 10.02 25.25
N GLN A 584 8.54 8.71 25.48
CA GLN A 584 7.37 7.89 25.81
C GLN A 584 7.43 7.41 27.25
N LYS A 585 6.26 7.43 27.90
CA LYS A 585 6.04 6.84 29.22
C LYS A 585 5.84 5.33 29.04
N VAL A 586 6.75 4.53 29.60
CA VAL A 586 6.72 3.06 29.55
C VAL A 586 6.78 2.48 30.97
N ALA A 587 6.33 1.25 31.14
CA ALA A 587 6.52 0.52 32.39
C ALA A 587 8.03 0.34 32.64
N PHE A 588 8.45 0.49 33.90
CA PHE A 588 9.85 0.41 34.27
C PHE A 588 10.37 -1.02 34.00
N PRO A 589 11.44 -1.21 33.20
CA PRO A 589 11.95 -2.53 32.85
C PRO A 589 12.35 -3.34 34.08
N GLU A 590 12.10 -4.66 34.04
CA GLU A 590 12.51 -5.58 35.11
C GLU A 590 14.04 -5.57 35.26
N SER A 591 14.49 -4.89 36.31
CA SER A 591 15.91 -4.64 36.58
C SER A 591 16.09 -4.36 38.06
N SER A 592 17.32 -4.47 38.56
CA SER A 592 17.66 -4.07 39.94
C SER A 592 17.27 -2.62 40.25
N ASP A 593 17.28 -1.77 39.23
CA ASP A 593 16.95 -0.35 39.36
C ASP A 593 15.45 -0.13 39.60
N ARG A 594 14.59 -1.04 39.12
CA ARG A 594 13.14 -1.00 39.41
C ARG A 594 12.89 -1.08 40.91
N ILE A 595 13.58 -1.99 41.59
CA ILE A 595 13.43 -2.20 43.04
C ILE A 595 14.00 -1.01 43.83
N ARG A 596 15.10 -0.42 43.35
CA ARG A 596 15.67 0.80 43.95
C ARG A 596 14.71 1.99 43.87
N TRP A 597 14.12 2.21 42.70
CA TRP A 597 13.10 3.25 42.52
C TRP A 597 11.84 2.95 43.34
N PHE A 598 11.40 1.69 43.40
CA PHE A 598 10.29 1.27 44.25
C PHE A 598 10.54 1.62 45.73
N ALA A 599 11.72 1.27 46.26
CA ALA A 599 12.11 1.58 47.63
C ALA A 599 12.15 3.09 47.91
N ARG A 600 12.67 3.88 46.97
CA ARG A 600 12.70 5.35 47.08
C ARG A 600 11.28 5.93 47.14
N LEU A 601 10.39 5.53 46.22
CA LEU A 601 9.01 6.01 46.17
C LEU A 601 8.17 5.51 47.36
N LEU A 602 8.50 4.33 47.91
CA LEU A 602 7.86 3.79 49.11
C LEU A 602 8.17 4.69 50.32
N LEU A 603 9.44 5.03 50.52
CA LEU A 603 9.86 5.93 51.60
C LEU A 603 9.25 7.32 51.44
N GLN A 604 9.23 7.86 50.21
CA GLN A 604 8.62 9.17 49.91
C GLN A 604 7.09 9.20 50.11
N GLY A 605 6.45 8.05 50.37
CA GLY A 605 5.02 7.96 50.60
C GLY A 605 4.18 8.10 49.33
N GLU A 606 4.76 7.90 48.15
CA GLU A 606 4.02 7.91 46.87
C GLU A 606 3.27 6.58 46.64
N ILE A 607 3.70 5.49 47.28
CA ILE A 607 3.08 4.16 47.19
C ILE A 607 2.06 3.95 48.32
N MET A 608 2.46 4.27 49.55
CA MET A 608 1.62 4.23 50.76
C MET A 608 1.59 5.62 51.37
N THR A 609 0.42 6.25 51.44
CA THR A 609 0.28 7.65 51.84
C THR A 609 0.60 7.83 53.32
N GLN A 610 0.37 6.81 54.15
CA GLN A 610 0.68 6.81 55.58
C GLN A 610 2.19 6.97 55.86
N LEU A 611 3.06 6.53 54.94
CA LEU A 611 4.52 6.72 55.06
C LEU A 611 4.96 8.16 54.74
N LYS A 612 4.10 8.97 54.14
CA LYS A 612 4.41 10.37 53.79
C LYS A 612 4.62 11.24 55.04
N GLU A 613 3.88 10.99 56.10
CA GLU A 613 4.03 11.69 57.39
C GLU A 613 5.42 11.48 58.02
N PHE A 614 6.06 10.35 57.72
CA PHE A 614 7.38 10.00 58.23
C PHE A 614 8.53 10.45 57.33
N SER A 615 8.22 10.96 56.12
CA SER A 615 9.23 11.33 55.12
C SER A 615 10.18 12.47 55.57
N GLU A 616 9.71 13.37 56.42
CA GLU A 616 10.50 14.46 57.01
C GLU A 616 11.38 13.99 58.17
N PHE A 617 11.09 12.82 58.76
CA PHE A 617 11.75 12.30 59.96
C PHE A 617 12.77 11.20 59.66
N TYR A 618 13.10 10.97 58.38
CA TYR A 618 14.11 10.01 58.00
C TYR A 618 15.53 10.51 58.28
N THR A 619 16.36 9.64 58.82
CA THR A 619 17.78 9.92 59.15
C THR A 619 18.64 10.11 57.91
N THR A 620 18.23 9.53 56.77
CA THR A 620 18.94 9.61 55.49
C THR A 620 17.95 9.99 54.38
N ASN A 621 18.39 10.80 53.42
CA ASN A 621 17.55 11.16 52.29
C ASN A 621 17.28 9.93 51.40
N PRO A 622 16.01 9.61 51.05
CA PRO A 622 15.67 8.49 50.17
C PRO A 622 16.35 8.50 48.79
N SER A 623 16.92 9.64 48.36
CA SER A 623 17.70 9.75 47.12
C SER A 623 18.97 8.90 47.12
N VAL A 624 19.48 8.49 48.29
CA VAL A 624 20.64 7.56 48.43
C VAL A 624 20.36 6.19 47.79
N LEU A 625 19.08 5.79 47.69
CA LEU A 625 18.69 4.54 47.03
C LEU A 625 18.89 4.56 45.51
N THR A 626 18.96 5.75 44.90
CA THR A 626 19.19 5.94 43.47
C THR A 626 20.32 6.94 43.23
N PRO A 627 21.59 6.55 43.49
CA PRO A 627 22.73 7.45 43.39
C PRO A 627 22.96 7.92 41.94
N ASP A 628 23.42 9.16 41.79
CA ASP A 628 23.55 9.83 40.48
C ASP A 628 24.73 9.36 39.62
N ILE A 629 25.34 8.21 39.93
CA ILE A 629 26.54 7.73 39.23
C ILE A 629 26.13 6.89 38.01
N ASP A 630 26.74 7.18 36.86
CA ASP A 630 26.54 6.45 35.60
C ASP A 630 27.29 5.11 35.66
N VAL A 631 26.59 4.09 36.15
CA VAL A 631 27.11 2.72 36.38
C VAL A 631 27.64 2.06 35.08
N SER A 632 27.35 2.62 33.90
CA SER A 632 27.76 2.06 32.61
C SER A 632 29.26 2.17 32.30
N LYS A 633 30.00 3.04 33.00
CA LYS A 633 31.45 3.23 32.78
C LYS A 633 32.34 2.37 33.67
N SER A 634 31.80 1.62 34.63
CA SER A 634 32.60 0.81 35.56
C SER A 634 32.31 -0.68 35.38
N ARG A 635 33.17 -1.39 34.63
CA ARG A 635 33.02 -2.83 34.34
C ARG A 635 33.34 -3.75 35.54
N PHE A 636 33.77 -3.19 36.67
CA PHE A 636 34.23 -3.97 37.82
C PHE A 636 33.89 -3.27 39.15
N VAL A 637 32.61 -3.10 39.49
CA VAL A 637 32.26 -2.80 40.89
C VAL A 637 30.89 -3.40 41.25
N ASP A 638 30.86 -4.17 42.33
CA ASP A 638 29.67 -4.67 42.99
C ASP A 638 28.81 -3.48 43.48
N LEU A 639 27.56 -3.38 43.01
CA LEU A 639 26.67 -2.24 43.31
C LEU A 639 26.31 -2.11 44.80
N SER A 640 26.57 -3.14 45.60
CA SER A 640 26.41 -3.14 47.07
C SER A 640 27.40 -2.22 47.80
N LEU A 641 28.44 -1.72 47.12
CA LEU A 641 29.47 -0.86 47.72
C LEU A 641 29.20 0.63 47.54
N PHE A 642 28.24 1.04 46.68
CA PHE A 642 28.02 2.45 46.32
C PHE A 642 26.90 3.16 47.10
N THR A 643 26.01 2.42 47.75
CA THR A 643 24.93 2.99 48.57
C THR A 643 25.45 3.67 49.83
N GLY A 644 26.70 3.38 50.26
CA GLY A 644 27.40 4.01 51.39
C GLY A 644 26.70 3.93 52.76
N SER A 645 25.47 3.41 52.78
CA SER A 645 24.52 3.41 53.88
C SER A 645 24.03 1.99 54.10
N ARG A 646 24.48 1.40 55.22
CA ARG A 646 24.03 0.08 55.67
C ARG A 646 22.50 -0.04 55.76
N VAL A 647 21.84 1.11 55.98
CA VAL A 647 20.38 1.25 56.08
C VAL A 647 19.70 1.06 54.71
N ALA A 648 20.29 1.59 53.63
CA ALA A 648 19.80 1.40 52.27
C ALA A 648 19.96 -0.06 51.80
N ASP A 649 21.09 -0.68 52.10
CA ASP A 649 21.35 -2.07 51.70
C ASP A 649 20.48 -3.08 52.43
N ALA A 650 20.11 -2.81 53.68
CA ALA A 650 19.18 -3.66 54.42
C ALA A 650 17.79 -3.68 53.74
N LEU A 651 17.26 -2.51 53.40
CA LEU A 651 15.97 -2.37 52.74
C LEU A 651 15.98 -2.99 51.33
N LEU A 652 17.01 -2.71 50.53
CA LEU A 652 17.12 -3.24 49.17
C LEU A 652 17.26 -4.77 49.16
N ARG A 653 18.06 -5.35 50.05
CA ARG A 653 18.20 -6.82 50.16
C ARG A 653 16.89 -7.49 50.54
N ALA A 654 16.13 -6.90 51.47
CA ALA A 654 14.82 -7.43 51.86
C ALA A 654 13.84 -7.42 50.68
N LEU A 655 13.76 -6.31 49.94
CA LEU A 655 12.89 -6.21 48.75
C LEU A 655 13.34 -7.12 47.59
N GLN A 656 14.64 -7.23 47.34
CA GLN A 656 15.21 -8.10 46.30
C GLN A 656 14.98 -9.59 46.58
N LYS A 657 15.07 -10.02 47.86
CA LYS A 657 14.87 -11.42 48.25
C LYS A 657 13.51 -11.98 47.82
N ARG A 658 12.48 -11.12 47.75
CA ARG A 658 11.13 -11.48 47.33
C ARG A 658 10.70 -10.81 46.01
N CYS A 659 11.63 -10.19 45.29
CA CYS A 659 11.39 -9.45 44.03
C CYS A 659 10.20 -8.48 44.08
N ILE A 660 10.02 -7.78 45.21
CA ILE A 660 8.84 -6.95 45.44
C ILE A 660 8.95 -5.67 44.63
N SER A 661 7.94 -5.43 43.79
CA SER A 661 7.91 -4.26 42.91
C SER A 661 6.50 -3.69 42.66
N SER A 662 5.52 -4.09 43.47
CA SER A 662 4.12 -3.64 43.42
C SER A 662 3.53 -3.48 44.83
N LYS A 663 2.56 -2.58 44.97
CA LYS A 663 1.78 -2.31 46.19
C LYS A 663 0.97 -3.54 46.61
N LEU A 664 0.30 -4.22 45.68
CA LEU A 664 -0.50 -5.42 45.96
C LEU A 664 0.37 -6.58 46.45
N GLN A 665 1.56 -6.74 45.87
CA GLN A 665 2.52 -7.74 46.36
C GLN A 665 2.92 -7.46 47.81
N LEU A 666 3.15 -6.19 48.15
CA LEU A 666 3.51 -5.76 49.49
C LEU A 666 2.39 -6.02 50.51
N GLN A 667 1.15 -5.65 50.16
CA GLN A 667 -0.03 -5.88 51.01
C GLN A 667 -0.31 -7.37 51.25
N THR A 668 -0.14 -8.20 50.21
CA THR A 668 -0.29 -9.66 50.31
C THR A 668 0.78 -10.27 51.21
N ILE A 669 2.00 -9.74 51.17
CA ILE A 669 3.07 -10.19 52.06
C ILE A 669 2.82 -9.73 53.50
N TRP A 670 2.25 -8.55 53.71
CA TRP A 670 1.87 -8.08 55.04
C TRP A 670 0.70 -8.82 55.64
N SER A 671 -0.27 -9.30 54.85
CA SER A 671 -1.33 -10.17 55.38
C SER A 671 -0.80 -11.52 55.86
N ALA A 672 0.20 -12.10 55.18
CA ALA A 672 0.84 -13.35 55.59
C ALA A 672 1.90 -13.16 56.71
N THR A 673 2.65 -12.07 56.65
CA THR A 673 3.75 -11.75 57.56
C THR A 673 3.68 -10.27 57.94
N PRO A 674 2.90 -9.90 58.97
CA PRO A 674 2.60 -8.49 59.26
C PRO A 674 3.85 -7.71 59.59
N LYS A 675 4.90 -8.29 60.19
CA LYS A 675 6.14 -7.60 60.58
C LYS A 675 7.19 -7.46 59.46
N TYR A 676 6.89 -7.86 58.23
CA TYR A 676 7.84 -7.86 57.10
C TYR A 676 8.22 -6.42 56.67
N LEU A 677 9.50 -6.08 56.49
CA LEU A 677 10.06 -4.72 56.27
C LEU A 677 10.03 -3.76 57.48
N LEU A 678 9.35 -4.10 58.57
CA LEU A 678 9.35 -3.27 59.78
C LEU A 678 10.77 -3.03 60.33
N PRO A 679 11.65 -4.06 60.50
CA PRO A 679 12.99 -3.81 61.04
C PRO A 679 13.86 -3.01 60.09
N GLU A 680 13.73 -3.21 58.77
CA GLU A 680 14.48 -2.47 57.76
C GLU A 680 14.03 -1.00 57.66
N LEU A 681 12.73 -0.71 57.75
CA LEU A 681 12.19 0.66 57.71
C LEU A 681 12.42 1.43 59.02
N LEU A 682 12.44 0.76 60.18
CA LEU A 682 12.77 1.40 61.46
C LEU A 682 14.19 1.98 61.47
N LEU A 683 15.12 1.40 60.71
CA LEU A 683 16.48 1.95 60.55
C LEU A 683 16.49 3.32 59.84
N TRP A 684 15.47 3.62 59.04
CA TRP A 684 15.33 4.91 58.35
C TRP A 684 14.71 5.99 59.25
N VAL A 685 13.90 5.64 60.25
CA VAL A 685 13.16 6.59 61.09
C VAL A 685 13.98 7.02 62.30
N SER A 686 14.00 8.32 62.59
CA SER A 686 14.64 8.89 63.79
C SER A 686 14.15 8.20 65.08
N SER A 687 15.07 7.91 66.00
CA SER A 687 14.81 7.09 67.21
C SER A 687 13.59 7.52 68.03
N TRP A 688 13.34 8.82 68.14
CA TRP A 688 12.22 9.40 68.89
C TRP A 688 10.84 9.24 68.22
N LYS A 689 10.78 9.01 66.91
CA LYS A 689 9.54 8.74 66.16
C LYS A 689 9.25 7.26 65.94
N GLN A 690 10.18 6.37 66.28
CA GLN A 690 10.02 4.92 66.12
C GLN A 690 8.82 4.32 66.88
N PRO A 691 8.45 4.76 68.10
CA PRO A 691 7.25 4.25 68.79
C PRO A 691 5.96 4.55 68.02
N GLN A 692 5.85 5.76 67.46
CA GLN A 692 4.71 6.18 66.64
C GLN A 692 4.65 5.38 65.34
N PHE A 693 5.81 5.13 64.70
CA PHE A 693 5.90 4.29 63.49
C PHE A 693 5.46 2.85 63.75
N ARG A 694 5.84 2.25 64.89
CA ARG A 694 5.41 0.90 65.29
C ARG A 694 3.90 0.81 65.53
N SER A 695 3.28 1.88 66.03
CA SER A 695 1.83 1.93 66.28
C SER A 695 1.01 2.06 64.99
N MET A 696 1.56 2.69 63.95
CA MET A 696 0.93 2.82 62.63
C MET A 696 1.04 1.51 61.81
N TRP A 697 2.01 0.67 62.12
CA TRP A 697 2.33 -0.50 61.30
C TRP A 697 1.28 -1.62 61.39
N PRO A 698 0.87 -2.26 60.28
CA PRO A 698 1.33 -2.11 58.90
C PRO A 698 0.61 -0.98 58.14
N PRO A 699 1.29 -0.25 57.24
CA PRO A 699 0.65 0.82 56.49
C PRO A 699 -0.24 0.24 55.39
N THR A 700 -1.56 0.29 55.56
CA THR A 700 -2.50 -0.34 54.63
C THR A 700 -3.02 0.61 53.55
N GLU A 701 -2.94 1.93 53.77
CA GLU A 701 -3.46 2.98 52.87
C GLU A 701 -2.39 3.65 52.01
#